data_AF-A0A2N1RLI4-F1
#
_entry.id   AF-A0A2N1RLI4-F1
#
_cell.length_a   1.000
_cell.length_b   1.000
_cell.length_c   1.000
_cell.angle_alpha   90.00
_cell.angle_beta   90.00
_cell.angle_gamma   90.00
#
_symmetry.space_group_name_H-M   'P 1'
#
loop_
_entity.id
_entity.type
_entity.pdbx_description
1 polymer ?
#
loop_
_entity_poly.entity_id
_entity_poly.type
_entity_poly.pdbx_seq_one_letter_code
_entity_poly.pdbx_strand_id
1 'polypeptide(L)'
;IDGNSISNVKGNERVYGILIDQNANKYQLGAEFRLFPQETDDLVAVNNAMWNINAGRQEATRAGVHALTERNHTVTDMNMRMLTPRHTDYLMRDLLIANNTVILGEDGITNLGNIAGLAVQQANEAKVINNAIAISDNSISGTNMVSSTMFYQGAYPYQVTGMDADRNAYWVGSSNATIYRHVYTNAKNRIIEYGDRNEYVTLEQWQMASGNELNSISSGNFVNDHYYEGTNPQKLRIKPTVKGSVLSKRGDVLSEYGRDVYGNIRGIAGSRFDLGAIEFNGTLYNRDTETMVITSPGNYRATGGTFSDAEYVMTEAPIEVKAIVRNSGSLEVNDKKIFASIYRESPSGTYILEHSNIEAVVDIESTENLEISFNLADGIGTDWVPSTYNDLRGDGYTIPSQFIGMEPNVTPRYRIDITMDADEQNVNNTVSKTVRFYLRRSPIKVLVSSQNYVNVNEMELSTDALASGLNKAALDKGMELLDWEIELADRRYDYDVFQRAGWEPRSVDYRKYRTLIWSDGHDKALTRLEKLNLTDFVMNGTVSEKSNLIIGSQEMVRENTNVEDADEVFVRNILRAEYRFPGNPLGVGQNYSGNTLTGVAIGRNLIFDVLSTSVEGDMFPQPALMNIVETGDGLSQMA
;
A
#
# COMPACT_ATOMS: atom_id res chain seq x y z
N ILE A 1 -15.70 -11.54 23.49
CA ILE A 1 -16.79 -12.25 22.78
C ILE A 1 -16.20 -13.53 22.21
N ASP A 2 -16.50 -14.68 22.82
CA ASP A 2 -15.81 -15.96 22.54
C ASP A 2 -16.82 -17.09 22.30
N GLY A 3 -16.57 -17.92 21.29
CA GLY A 3 -17.22 -19.22 21.12
C GLY A 3 -18.68 -19.17 20.67
N ASN A 4 -19.11 -18.16 19.89
CA ASN A 4 -20.50 -18.04 19.47
C ASN A 4 -20.75 -18.65 18.08
N SER A 5 -21.91 -19.31 17.92
CA SER A 5 -22.48 -19.65 16.61
C SER A 5 -23.63 -18.69 16.31
N ILE A 6 -23.43 -17.78 15.36
CA ILE A 6 -24.35 -16.69 15.03
C ILE A 6 -24.89 -16.91 13.62
N SER A 7 -26.20 -17.07 13.49
CA SER A 7 -26.83 -17.30 12.19
C SER A 7 -28.26 -16.80 12.09
N ASN A 8 -28.75 -16.67 10.85
CA ASN A 8 -30.10 -16.23 10.52
C ASN A 8 -30.43 -14.84 11.08
N VAL A 9 -29.44 -13.94 11.08
CA VAL A 9 -29.61 -12.54 11.50
C VAL A 9 -30.10 -11.74 10.29
N LYS A 10 -31.18 -10.97 10.45
CA LYS A 10 -31.75 -10.12 9.39
C LYS A 10 -32.15 -8.76 9.92
N GLY A 11 -31.83 -7.70 9.16
CA GLY A 11 -32.19 -6.32 9.52
C GLY A 11 -32.27 -5.39 8.31
N ASN A 12 -33.03 -4.29 8.43
CA ASN A 12 -33.35 -3.41 7.30
C ASN A 12 -32.34 -2.29 7.05
N GLU A 13 -31.52 -1.93 8.05
CA GLU A 13 -30.56 -0.83 7.96
C GLU A 13 -29.13 -1.33 8.16
N ARG A 14 -28.90 -2.08 9.23
CA ARG A 14 -27.58 -2.61 9.60
C ARG A 14 -27.74 -4.00 10.19
N VAL A 15 -26.86 -4.91 9.80
CA VAL A 15 -26.88 -6.31 10.23
C VAL A 15 -25.46 -6.73 10.52
N TYR A 16 -25.22 -7.15 11.76
CA TYR A 16 -23.90 -7.54 12.24
C TYR A 16 -23.97 -8.93 12.83
N GLY A 17 -22.93 -9.74 12.62
CA GLY A 17 -22.67 -10.89 13.49
C GLY A 17 -22.27 -10.39 14.88
N ILE A 18 -21.21 -9.58 14.92
CA ILE A 18 -20.68 -8.93 16.11
C ILE A 18 -20.41 -7.45 15.78
N LEU A 19 -20.91 -6.55 16.63
CA LEU A 19 -20.61 -5.13 16.61
C LEU A 19 -19.85 -4.77 17.89
N ILE A 20 -18.68 -4.17 17.75
CA ILE A 20 -17.89 -3.58 18.83
C ILE A 20 -17.85 -2.08 18.56
N ASP A 21 -18.65 -1.30 19.28
CA ASP A 21 -18.71 0.16 19.19
C ASP A 21 -18.13 0.77 20.47
N GLN A 22 -16.88 1.21 20.39
CA GLN A 22 -16.15 1.74 21.54
C GLN A 22 -16.35 3.26 21.66
N ASN A 23 -16.89 3.69 22.80
CA ASN A 23 -17.14 5.09 23.09
C ASN A 23 -16.04 5.68 23.97
N ALA A 24 -15.58 6.89 23.63
CA ALA A 24 -14.69 7.67 24.47
C ALA A 24 -15.36 8.99 24.92
N ASN A 25 -15.17 9.34 26.18
CA ASN A 25 -15.60 10.61 26.72
C ASN A 25 -14.43 11.59 26.79
N LYS A 26 -14.62 12.79 26.24
CA LYS A 26 -13.65 13.88 26.27
C LYS A 26 -14.04 14.91 27.33
N TYR A 27 -13.25 15.02 28.40
CA TYR A 27 -13.46 15.99 29.47
C TYR A 27 -12.40 17.09 29.44
N GLN A 28 -12.80 18.31 29.77
CA GLN A 28 -11.85 19.40 29.99
C GLN A 28 -11.22 19.25 31.38
N LEU A 29 -9.89 19.23 31.43
CA LEU A 29 -9.10 19.16 32.66
C LEU A 29 -8.12 20.35 32.68
N GLY A 30 -8.57 21.48 33.21
CA GLY A 30 -7.83 22.74 33.13
C GLY A 30 -7.87 23.33 31.71
N ALA A 31 -6.69 23.59 31.13
CA ALA A 31 -6.55 24.10 29.76
C ALA A 31 -6.51 22.99 28.69
N GLU A 32 -6.41 21.73 29.09
CA GLU A 32 -6.31 20.58 28.17
C GLU A 32 -7.58 19.73 28.17
N PHE A 33 -7.77 18.96 27.11
CA PHE A 33 -8.78 17.91 27.06
C PHE A 33 -8.15 16.55 27.31
N ARG A 34 -8.85 15.70 28.06
CA ARG A 34 -8.46 14.33 28.34
C ARG A 34 -9.56 13.38 27.89
N LEU A 35 -9.18 12.36 27.13
CA LEU A 35 -10.05 11.27 26.70
C LEU A 35 -10.03 10.13 27.71
N PHE A 36 -11.20 9.53 27.94
CA PHE A 36 -11.38 8.32 28.74
C PHE A 36 -12.13 7.26 27.91
N PRO A 37 -11.81 5.97 28.04
CA PRO A 37 -10.88 5.38 29.02
C PRO A 37 -9.40 5.72 28.75
N GLN A 38 -8.60 5.87 29.80
CA GLN A 38 -7.15 6.09 29.69
C GLN A 38 -6.36 4.78 29.67
N GLU A 39 -6.94 3.71 30.20
CA GLU A 39 -6.40 2.36 30.15
C GLU A 39 -6.73 1.68 28.81
N THR A 40 -6.11 0.55 28.56
CA THR A 40 -6.38 -0.32 27.41
C THR A 40 -7.86 -0.74 27.33
N ASP A 41 -8.38 -0.89 26.11
CA ASP A 41 -9.79 -1.26 25.89
C ASP A 41 -10.03 -2.78 25.97
N ASP A 42 -8.99 -3.61 25.76
CA ASP A 42 -8.99 -5.08 25.90
C ASP A 42 -10.17 -5.76 25.18
N LEU A 43 -10.44 -5.31 23.95
CA LEU A 43 -11.59 -5.75 23.16
C LEU A 43 -11.24 -7.03 22.39
N VAL A 44 -12.01 -8.09 22.61
CA VAL A 44 -11.74 -9.42 22.02
C VAL A 44 -12.96 -9.99 21.31
N ALA A 45 -12.79 -10.42 20.05
CA ALA A 45 -13.74 -11.25 19.30
C ALA A 45 -13.05 -12.50 18.75
N VAL A 46 -13.29 -13.65 19.38
CA VAL A 46 -12.57 -14.90 19.06
C VAL A 46 -13.47 -16.14 18.94
N ASN A 47 -13.05 -17.11 18.12
CA ASN A 47 -13.73 -18.41 17.96
C ASN A 47 -15.23 -18.29 17.61
N ASN A 48 -15.65 -17.25 16.87
CA ASN A 48 -17.04 -17.09 16.49
C ASN A 48 -17.29 -17.59 15.06
N ALA A 49 -18.30 -18.43 14.88
CA ALA A 49 -18.80 -18.87 13.58
C ALA A 49 -20.03 -18.04 13.20
N MET A 50 -19.95 -17.32 12.07
CA MET A 50 -20.95 -16.36 11.61
C MET A 50 -21.34 -16.65 10.17
N TRP A 51 -22.63 -16.90 9.91
CA TRP A 51 -23.14 -17.16 8.56
C TRP A 51 -24.61 -16.74 8.45
N ASN A 52 -25.16 -16.67 7.23
CA ASN A 52 -26.54 -16.22 6.98
C ASN A 52 -26.88 -14.88 7.65
N ILE A 53 -25.96 -13.91 7.56
CA ILE A 53 -26.18 -12.51 7.96
C ILE A 53 -26.78 -11.80 6.74
N ASN A 54 -28.08 -11.51 6.77
CA ASN A 54 -28.85 -11.17 5.58
C ASN A 54 -29.41 -9.75 5.63
N ALA A 55 -29.33 -9.00 4.53
CA ALA A 55 -30.01 -7.72 4.41
C ALA A 55 -31.54 -7.89 4.32
N GLY A 56 -32.25 -6.92 4.89
CA GLY A 56 -33.69 -6.76 4.71
C GLY A 56 -34.06 -5.86 3.52
N ARG A 57 -33.11 -5.04 3.04
CA ARG A 57 -33.26 -4.08 1.93
C ARG A 57 -31.91 -3.86 1.24
N GLN A 58 -31.93 -3.36 0.00
CA GLN A 58 -30.74 -3.19 -0.84
C GLN A 58 -29.63 -2.34 -0.19
N GLU A 59 -29.99 -1.31 0.57
CA GLU A 59 -29.03 -0.36 1.17
C GLU A 59 -28.51 -0.80 2.56
N ALA A 60 -28.96 -1.96 3.07
CA ALA A 60 -28.57 -2.39 4.41
C ALA A 60 -27.08 -2.74 4.47
N THR A 61 -26.39 -2.25 5.51
CA THR A 61 -25.01 -2.63 5.79
C THR A 61 -24.96 -4.04 6.39
N ARG A 62 -24.02 -4.87 5.94
CA ARG A 62 -23.80 -6.23 6.44
C ARG A 62 -22.35 -6.39 6.86
N ALA A 63 -22.10 -6.88 8.07
CA ALA A 63 -20.77 -7.33 8.42
C ALA A 63 -20.74 -8.56 9.34
N GLY A 64 -19.68 -9.36 9.24
CA GLY A 64 -19.40 -10.43 10.20
C GLY A 64 -19.02 -9.83 11.55
N VAL A 65 -17.81 -9.27 11.63
CA VAL A 65 -17.37 -8.47 12.79
C VAL A 65 -17.14 -7.04 12.34
N HIS A 66 -17.70 -6.07 13.07
CA HIS A 66 -17.41 -4.66 12.86
C HIS A 66 -16.93 -4.04 14.17
N ALA A 67 -15.64 -3.70 14.23
CA ALA A 67 -15.02 -3.00 15.33
C ALA A 67 -14.69 -1.56 14.93
N LEU A 68 -15.23 -0.60 15.68
CA LEU A 68 -15.06 0.82 15.45
C LEU A 68 -15.19 1.61 16.74
N THR A 69 -14.70 2.86 16.73
CA THR A 69 -15.09 3.84 17.75
C THR A 69 -16.41 4.53 17.36
N GLU A 70 -17.02 5.25 18.31
CA GLU A 70 -18.25 6.00 18.04
C GLU A 70 -18.13 6.97 16.84
N ARG A 71 -19.14 6.99 15.97
CA ARG A 71 -19.19 7.85 14.77
C ARG A 71 -19.77 9.24 15.07
N ASN A 72 -19.41 10.24 14.26
CA ASN A 72 -19.96 11.59 14.42
C ASN A 72 -21.40 11.70 13.87
N HIS A 73 -22.38 11.71 14.78
CA HIS A 73 -23.80 11.78 14.43
C HIS A 73 -24.25 13.12 13.82
N THR A 74 -23.43 14.17 13.83
CA THR A 74 -23.75 15.42 13.13
C THR A 74 -23.60 15.33 11.60
N VAL A 75 -22.82 14.35 11.12
CA VAL A 75 -22.67 14.07 9.69
C VAL A 75 -23.94 13.40 9.19
N THR A 76 -24.66 14.03 8.26
CA THR A 76 -25.96 13.54 7.76
C THR A 76 -25.82 12.37 6.79
N ASP A 77 -24.83 12.43 5.90
CA ASP A 77 -24.53 11.34 4.96
C ASP A 77 -24.02 10.10 5.70
N MET A 78 -24.65 8.95 5.47
CA MET A 78 -24.36 7.74 6.23
C MET A 78 -22.97 7.17 5.91
N ASN A 79 -22.54 7.23 4.65
CA ASN A 79 -21.25 6.70 4.23
C ASN A 79 -20.11 7.55 4.80
N MET A 80 -20.23 8.87 4.72
CA MET A 80 -19.31 9.80 5.35
C MET A 80 -19.32 9.68 6.87
N ARG A 81 -20.48 9.47 7.49
CA ARG A 81 -20.59 9.23 8.94
C ARG A 81 -19.79 7.99 9.34
N MET A 82 -19.81 6.91 8.58
CA MET A 82 -19.03 5.70 8.90
C MET A 82 -17.52 5.95 8.90
N LEU A 83 -17.04 6.87 8.05
CA LEU A 83 -15.62 7.23 7.99
C LEU A 83 -15.24 8.32 9.01
N THR A 84 -16.22 9.03 9.59
CA THR A 84 -15.97 10.18 10.46
C THR A 84 -16.13 9.79 11.94
N PRO A 85 -15.03 9.70 12.72
CA PRO A 85 -15.13 9.48 14.15
C PRO A 85 -15.76 10.65 14.88
N ARG A 86 -16.32 10.37 16.06
CA ARG A 86 -16.65 11.41 17.04
C ARG A 86 -15.39 12.12 17.57
N HIS A 87 -14.32 11.37 17.83
CA HIS A 87 -13.04 11.88 18.32
C HIS A 87 -11.88 11.37 17.47
N THR A 88 -11.15 12.27 16.80
CA THR A 88 -10.02 11.90 15.92
C THR A 88 -8.79 11.47 16.71
N ASP A 89 -8.66 11.92 17.95
CA ASP A 89 -7.56 11.66 18.87
C ASP A 89 -7.75 10.39 19.73
N TYR A 90 -8.73 9.54 19.41
CA TYR A 90 -8.98 8.28 20.10
C TYR A 90 -8.86 7.07 19.15
N LEU A 91 -8.14 6.04 19.60
CA LEU A 91 -7.95 4.75 18.93
C LEU A 91 -8.29 3.64 19.94
N MET A 92 -8.99 2.59 19.48
CA MET A 92 -9.17 1.38 20.29
C MET A 92 -7.81 0.71 20.53
N ARG A 93 -7.49 0.36 21.77
CA ARG A 93 -6.21 -0.27 22.15
C ARG A 93 -6.41 -1.73 22.54
N ASP A 94 -5.47 -2.57 22.12
CA ASP A 94 -5.46 -4.03 22.29
C ASP A 94 -6.75 -4.72 21.80
N LEU A 95 -7.14 -4.40 20.57
CA LEU A 95 -8.20 -5.12 19.86
C LEU A 95 -7.65 -6.44 19.30
N LEU A 96 -8.26 -7.57 19.68
CA LEU A 96 -7.98 -8.89 19.12
C LEU A 96 -9.20 -9.46 18.39
N ILE A 97 -9.06 -9.73 17.09
CA ILE A 97 -10.04 -10.44 16.29
C ILE A 97 -9.37 -11.70 15.74
N ALA A 98 -9.61 -12.85 16.36
CA ALA A 98 -8.90 -14.08 15.98
C ALA A 98 -9.77 -15.32 15.90
N ASN A 99 -9.35 -16.29 15.07
CA ASN A 99 -10.03 -17.58 14.95
C ASN A 99 -11.53 -17.47 14.62
N ASN A 100 -11.99 -16.44 13.90
CA ASN A 100 -13.40 -16.32 13.51
C ASN A 100 -13.63 -16.93 12.13
N THR A 101 -14.78 -17.58 11.93
CA THR A 101 -15.26 -17.97 10.59
C THR A 101 -16.42 -17.07 10.21
N VAL A 102 -16.31 -16.35 9.11
CA VAL A 102 -17.36 -15.48 8.56
C VAL A 102 -17.69 -15.94 7.15
N ILE A 103 -18.95 -16.28 6.88
CA ILE A 103 -19.45 -16.61 5.55
C ILE A 103 -20.63 -15.70 5.21
N LEU A 104 -20.40 -14.68 4.40
CA LEU A 104 -21.43 -13.79 3.86
C LEU A 104 -21.90 -14.33 2.52
N GLY A 105 -22.96 -15.14 2.56
CA GLY A 105 -23.61 -15.70 1.37
C GLY A 105 -24.71 -14.81 0.80
N GLU A 106 -25.34 -15.31 -0.26
CA GLU A 106 -26.54 -14.72 -0.87
C GLU A 106 -27.64 -14.49 0.16
N ASP A 107 -28.28 -13.33 0.11
CA ASP A 107 -29.44 -13.00 0.93
C ASP A 107 -30.73 -12.76 0.11
N GLY A 108 -30.64 -12.95 -1.21
CA GLY A 108 -31.77 -12.85 -2.15
C GLY A 108 -32.11 -11.42 -2.57
N ILE A 109 -31.24 -10.44 -2.30
CA ILE A 109 -31.42 -9.03 -2.67
C ILE A 109 -30.16 -8.52 -3.40
N THR A 110 -30.34 -7.60 -4.36
CA THR A 110 -29.20 -6.88 -4.94
C THR A 110 -28.61 -5.89 -3.94
N ASN A 111 -27.41 -6.14 -3.44
CA ASN A 111 -26.83 -5.38 -2.35
C ASN A 111 -26.08 -4.12 -2.83
N LEU A 112 -26.57 -2.96 -2.37
CA LEU A 112 -25.99 -1.62 -2.56
C LEU A 112 -25.32 -1.08 -1.29
N GLY A 113 -25.73 -1.55 -0.10
CA GLY A 113 -25.15 -1.15 1.18
C GLY A 113 -23.78 -1.77 1.44
N ASN A 114 -23.03 -1.21 2.39
CA ASN A 114 -21.66 -1.65 2.69
C ASN A 114 -21.63 -3.11 3.18
N ILE A 115 -20.73 -3.92 2.62
CA ILE A 115 -20.50 -5.32 2.98
C ILE A 115 -19.04 -5.49 3.41
N ALA A 116 -18.83 -5.98 4.63
CA ALA A 116 -17.50 -6.31 5.12
C ALA A 116 -17.49 -7.65 5.85
N GLY A 117 -16.60 -8.57 5.49
CA GLY A 117 -16.43 -9.81 6.28
C GLY A 117 -16.00 -9.48 7.71
N LEU A 118 -14.86 -8.79 7.82
CA LEU A 118 -14.41 -8.08 9.01
C LEU A 118 -14.23 -6.60 8.66
N ALA A 119 -14.57 -5.73 9.60
CA ALA A 119 -14.35 -4.29 9.50
C ALA A 119 -13.64 -3.80 10.75
N VAL A 120 -12.47 -3.19 10.59
CA VAL A 120 -11.69 -2.59 11.67
C VAL A 120 -11.45 -1.12 11.36
N GLN A 121 -11.91 -0.24 12.24
CA GLN A 121 -11.75 1.19 12.09
C GLN A 121 -11.16 1.79 13.35
N GLN A 122 -10.07 2.55 13.21
CA GLN A 122 -9.48 3.34 14.29
C GLN A 122 -9.08 2.50 15.51
N ALA A 123 -8.34 1.44 15.22
CA ALA A 123 -7.65 0.67 16.23
C ALA A 123 -6.16 0.95 16.15
N ASN A 124 -5.51 0.99 17.31
CA ASN A 124 -4.07 1.05 17.44
C ASN A 124 -3.55 -0.38 17.57
N GLU A 125 -2.68 -0.81 16.65
CA GLU A 125 -2.01 -2.13 16.73
C GLU A 125 -3.01 -3.30 16.91
N ALA A 126 -4.18 -3.21 16.27
CA ALA A 126 -5.15 -4.30 16.30
C ALA A 126 -4.55 -5.59 15.75
N LYS A 127 -4.81 -6.70 16.43
CA LYS A 127 -4.40 -8.03 15.99
C LYS A 127 -5.55 -8.74 15.31
N VAL A 128 -5.37 -9.05 14.02
CA VAL A 128 -6.37 -9.77 13.21
C VAL A 128 -5.74 -11.01 12.61
N ILE A 129 -5.89 -12.14 13.28
CA ILE A 129 -5.14 -13.36 12.93
C ILE A 129 -6.01 -14.61 12.91
N ASN A 130 -5.61 -15.63 12.16
CA ASN A 130 -6.25 -16.94 12.14
C ASN A 130 -7.74 -16.95 11.70
N ASN A 131 -8.24 -15.92 11.03
CA ASN A 131 -9.64 -15.85 10.62
C ASN A 131 -9.87 -16.55 9.27
N ALA A 132 -11.08 -17.04 9.03
CA ALA A 132 -11.55 -17.56 7.75
C ALA A 132 -12.74 -16.74 7.28
N ILE A 133 -12.57 -15.94 6.23
CA ILE A 133 -13.52 -14.89 5.83
C ILE A 133 -13.90 -15.05 4.36
N ALA A 134 -15.19 -15.30 4.11
CA ALA A 134 -15.72 -15.51 2.78
C ALA A 134 -16.86 -14.54 2.46
N ILE A 135 -16.81 -13.96 1.27
CA ILE A 135 -17.96 -13.30 0.62
C ILE A 135 -18.30 -14.10 -0.62
N SER A 136 -19.42 -14.82 -0.58
CA SER A 136 -19.90 -15.65 -1.69
C SER A 136 -21.22 -15.13 -2.29
N ASP A 137 -21.58 -13.89 -1.96
CA ASP A 137 -22.77 -13.20 -2.46
C ASP A 137 -22.49 -12.60 -3.87
N ASN A 138 -23.09 -13.18 -4.90
CA ASN A 138 -23.01 -12.72 -6.28
C ASN A 138 -24.05 -11.64 -6.61
N SER A 139 -24.95 -11.33 -5.68
CA SER A 139 -25.97 -10.28 -5.84
C SER A 139 -25.46 -8.89 -5.45
N ILE A 140 -24.15 -8.71 -5.23
CA ILE A 140 -23.53 -7.42 -4.93
C ILE A 140 -23.54 -6.53 -6.17
N SER A 141 -24.05 -5.30 -6.03
CA SER A 141 -24.10 -4.33 -7.13
C SER A 141 -22.70 -3.91 -7.61
N GLY A 142 -22.54 -3.72 -8.91
CA GLY A 142 -21.37 -3.10 -9.52
C GLY A 142 -21.15 -1.65 -9.10
N THR A 143 -22.09 -1.01 -8.41
CA THR A 143 -21.96 0.37 -7.86
C THR A 143 -21.71 0.40 -6.36
N ASN A 144 -21.63 -0.75 -5.68
CA ASN A 144 -21.35 -0.81 -4.25
C ASN A 144 -19.97 -0.20 -3.93
N MET A 145 -19.87 0.68 -2.94
CA MET A 145 -18.61 1.37 -2.61
C MET A 145 -17.70 0.60 -1.65
N VAL A 146 -18.27 -0.30 -0.84
CA VAL A 146 -17.54 -1.09 0.15
C VAL A 146 -18.06 -2.51 0.09
N SER A 147 -17.31 -3.38 -0.58
CA SER A 147 -17.56 -4.81 -0.60
C SER A 147 -16.22 -5.54 -0.50
N SER A 148 -15.85 -5.95 0.70
CA SER A 148 -14.51 -6.51 0.93
C SER A 148 -14.50 -7.55 2.05
N THR A 149 -13.67 -8.58 1.94
CA THR A 149 -13.51 -9.50 3.07
C THR A 149 -12.93 -8.80 4.30
N MET A 150 -12.03 -7.82 4.10
CA MET A 150 -11.52 -6.94 5.14
C MET A 150 -11.73 -5.47 4.75
N PHE A 151 -12.51 -4.74 5.56
CA PHE A 151 -12.56 -3.29 5.51
C PHE A 151 -11.67 -2.72 6.63
N TYR A 152 -10.65 -1.94 6.25
CA TYR A 152 -9.72 -1.36 7.20
C TYR A 152 -9.68 0.16 7.07
N GLN A 153 -9.92 0.88 8.16
CA GLN A 153 -9.66 2.32 8.25
C GLN A 153 -8.60 2.56 9.33
N GLY A 154 -7.38 2.86 8.89
CA GLY A 154 -6.22 2.97 9.77
C GLY A 154 -4.93 3.29 9.04
N ALA A 155 -3.84 3.40 9.80
CA ALA A 155 -2.49 3.54 9.25
C ALA A 155 -2.04 2.26 8.54
N TYR A 156 -1.10 2.34 7.60
CA TYR A 156 -0.56 1.11 7.01
C TYR A 156 0.07 0.21 8.10
N PRO A 157 -0.01 -1.13 7.97
CA PRO A 157 0.56 -2.07 8.93
C PRO A 157 2.03 -1.84 9.32
N TYR A 158 2.87 -1.36 8.39
CA TYR A 158 4.28 -1.05 8.69
C TYR A 158 4.47 0.23 9.54
N GLN A 159 3.40 0.98 9.81
CA GLN A 159 3.43 2.18 10.65
C GLN A 159 3.07 1.84 12.09
N VAL A 160 3.53 2.65 13.04
CA VAL A 160 3.39 2.38 14.49
C VAL A 160 1.96 2.08 14.92
N THR A 161 0.96 2.78 14.40
CA THR A 161 -0.46 2.57 14.76
C THR A 161 -1.18 1.61 13.81
N GLY A 162 -0.46 0.95 12.91
CA GLY A 162 -0.99 0.05 11.90
C GLY A 162 -1.56 -1.22 12.51
N MET A 163 -2.40 -1.93 11.75
CA MET A 163 -2.94 -3.23 12.14
C MET A 163 -1.91 -4.34 11.92
N ASP A 164 -1.80 -5.24 12.88
CA ASP A 164 -1.05 -6.48 12.76
C ASP A 164 -2.01 -7.61 12.33
N ALA A 165 -1.91 -8.05 11.08
CA ALA A 165 -2.80 -9.04 10.53
C ALA A 165 -2.04 -10.06 9.70
N ASP A 166 -2.22 -11.34 10.04
CA ASP A 166 -1.52 -12.43 9.37
C ASP A 166 -2.27 -13.75 9.55
N ARG A 167 -1.93 -14.74 8.71
CA ARG A 167 -2.51 -16.10 8.73
C ARG A 167 -4.04 -16.09 8.68
N ASN A 168 -4.61 -15.26 7.82
CA ASN A 168 -6.03 -15.27 7.51
C ASN A 168 -6.29 -16.02 6.20
N ALA A 169 -7.45 -16.65 6.09
CA ALA A 169 -7.94 -17.25 4.86
C ALA A 169 -9.07 -16.39 4.29
N TYR A 170 -8.93 -15.99 3.03
CA TYR A 170 -9.90 -15.17 2.33
C TYR A 170 -10.51 -15.91 1.15
N TRP A 171 -11.81 -15.73 0.95
CA TRP A 171 -12.48 -16.21 -0.25
C TRP A 171 -13.45 -15.16 -0.77
N VAL A 172 -13.32 -14.81 -2.04
CA VAL A 172 -14.22 -13.89 -2.73
C VAL A 172 -14.82 -14.63 -3.92
N GLY A 173 -16.12 -14.92 -3.84
CA GLY A 173 -16.88 -15.57 -4.91
C GLY A 173 -17.45 -14.59 -5.95
N SER A 174 -17.54 -13.30 -5.61
CA SER A 174 -18.17 -12.26 -6.42
C SER A 174 -17.15 -11.32 -7.04
N SER A 175 -17.30 -11.02 -8.34
CA SER A 175 -16.43 -10.06 -9.03
C SER A 175 -16.58 -8.61 -8.55
N ASN A 176 -17.61 -8.34 -7.74
CA ASN A 176 -17.87 -7.02 -7.17
C ASN A 176 -17.37 -6.87 -5.73
N ALA A 177 -16.70 -7.89 -5.19
CA ALA A 177 -16.06 -7.86 -3.89
C ALA A 177 -14.54 -7.94 -4.02
N THR A 178 -13.82 -7.46 -3.01
CA THR A 178 -12.36 -7.47 -2.95
C THR A 178 -11.84 -8.15 -1.69
N ILE A 179 -10.52 -8.42 -1.63
CA ILE A 179 -9.94 -8.95 -0.40
C ILE A 179 -9.86 -7.83 0.64
N TYR A 180 -9.28 -6.68 0.28
CA TYR A 180 -9.18 -5.51 1.14
C TYR A 180 -9.90 -4.29 0.56
N ARG A 181 -10.42 -3.48 1.46
CA ARG A 181 -10.78 -2.07 1.23
C ARG A 181 -10.12 -1.24 2.31
N HIS A 182 -9.17 -0.38 1.93
CA HIS A 182 -8.39 0.41 2.89
C HIS A 182 -8.67 1.91 2.77
N VAL A 183 -9.06 2.54 3.87
CA VAL A 183 -9.09 3.99 4.02
C VAL A 183 -7.87 4.38 4.84
N TYR A 184 -6.86 4.91 4.18
CA TYR A 184 -5.59 5.21 4.81
C TYR A 184 -5.72 6.43 5.73
N THR A 185 -5.36 6.28 7.00
CA THR A 185 -5.29 7.37 7.98
C THR A 185 -3.90 7.51 8.58
N ASN A 186 -3.58 8.69 9.12
CA ASN A 186 -2.41 8.84 9.96
C ASN A 186 -2.70 8.40 11.41
N ALA A 187 -1.66 8.44 12.27
CA ALA A 187 -1.76 8.12 13.70
C ALA A 187 -2.75 8.98 14.51
N LYS A 188 -3.30 10.05 13.94
CA LYS A 188 -4.35 10.91 14.52
C LYS A 188 -5.71 10.71 13.84
N ASN A 189 -5.92 9.58 13.18
CA ASN A 189 -7.11 9.22 12.40
C ASN A 189 -7.53 10.23 11.33
N ARG A 190 -6.61 11.08 10.85
CA ARG A 190 -6.91 11.94 9.71
C ARG A 190 -6.75 11.13 8.44
N ILE A 191 -7.76 11.18 7.57
CA ILE A 191 -7.72 10.48 6.29
C ILE A 191 -6.59 11.08 5.44
N ILE A 192 -5.67 10.22 5.01
CA ILE A 192 -4.64 10.51 4.02
C ILE A 192 -5.20 10.23 2.64
N GLU A 193 -5.85 9.08 2.48
CA GLU A 193 -6.47 8.69 1.23
C GLU A 193 -7.75 7.89 1.51
N TYR A 194 -8.80 8.14 0.73
CA TYR A 194 -10.00 7.33 0.81
C TYR A 194 -9.78 5.94 0.23
N GLY A 195 -8.89 5.77 -0.75
CA GLY A 195 -8.73 4.54 -1.52
C GLY A 195 -9.90 4.26 -2.46
N ASP A 196 -9.76 3.26 -3.31
CA ASP A 196 -10.81 2.81 -4.25
C ASP A 196 -11.41 1.46 -3.80
N ARG A 197 -12.66 1.20 -4.19
CA ARG A 197 -13.32 -0.10 -3.95
C ARG A 197 -12.56 -1.26 -4.54
N ASN A 198 -11.92 -1.05 -5.69
CA ASN A 198 -11.21 -2.07 -6.45
C ASN A 198 -9.69 -1.95 -6.26
N GLU A 199 -9.21 -1.30 -5.20
CA GLU A 199 -7.77 -1.08 -4.99
C GLU A 199 -7.03 -2.40 -4.68
N TYR A 200 -7.56 -3.22 -3.77
CA TYR A 200 -6.96 -4.47 -3.31
C TYR A 200 -7.86 -5.66 -3.62
N VAL A 201 -8.08 -5.91 -4.92
CA VAL A 201 -8.90 -7.03 -5.40
C VAL A 201 -8.28 -8.37 -5.01
N THR A 202 -6.95 -8.46 -5.00
CA THR A 202 -6.20 -9.67 -4.65
C THR A 202 -5.45 -9.49 -3.33
N LEU A 203 -5.15 -10.60 -2.66
CA LEU A 203 -4.36 -10.59 -1.43
C LEU A 203 -2.92 -10.12 -1.69
N GLU A 204 -2.33 -10.51 -2.82
CA GLU A 204 -0.97 -10.10 -3.23
C GLU A 204 -0.83 -8.57 -3.29
N GLN A 205 -1.81 -7.86 -3.86
CA GLN A 205 -1.78 -6.39 -3.88
C GLN A 205 -1.72 -5.78 -2.48
N TRP A 206 -2.47 -6.34 -1.52
CA TRP A 206 -2.43 -5.89 -0.13
C TRP A 206 -1.13 -6.27 0.56
N GLN A 207 -0.66 -7.50 0.38
CA GLN A 207 0.61 -7.98 0.91
C GLN A 207 1.78 -7.08 0.46
N MET A 208 1.82 -6.72 -0.82
CA MET A 208 2.90 -5.90 -1.37
C MET A 208 2.79 -4.41 -1.01
N ALA A 209 1.58 -3.89 -0.82
CA ALA A 209 1.38 -2.51 -0.36
C ALA A 209 1.66 -2.33 1.14
N SER A 210 1.30 -3.33 1.94
CA SER A 210 1.34 -3.24 3.40
C SER A 210 2.56 -3.88 4.05
N GLY A 211 3.23 -4.81 3.37
CA GLY A 211 4.28 -5.65 3.95
C GLY A 211 3.77 -6.61 5.04
N ASN A 212 2.45 -6.78 5.18
CA ASN A 212 1.82 -7.67 6.15
C ASN A 212 1.01 -8.78 5.46
N GLU A 213 0.33 -9.65 6.22
CA GLU A 213 -0.49 -10.75 5.69
C GLU A 213 0.30 -11.76 4.85
N LEU A 214 1.62 -11.82 4.98
CA LEU A 214 2.50 -12.62 4.10
C LEU A 214 2.28 -14.14 4.24
N ASN A 215 1.70 -14.61 5.35
CA ASN A 215 1.36 -16.01 5.58
C ASN A 215 -0.13 -16.31 5.38
N SER A 216 -0.90 -15.33 4.94
CA SER A 216 -2.33 -15.47 4.60
C SER A 216 -2.56 -16.04 3.21
N ILE A 217 -3.76 -16.56 2.96
CA ILE A 217 -4.09 -17.28 1.72
C ILE A 217 -5.43 -16.85 1.13
N SER A 218 -5.50 -16.77 -0.20
CA SER A 218 -6.75 -16.47 -0.94
C SER A 218 -7.03 -17.40 -2.13
N SER A 219 -6.23 -18.44 -2.35
CA SER A 219 -6.28 -19.28 -3.57
C SER A 219 -7.24 -20.48 -3.50
N GLY A 220 -7.99 -20.64 -2.40
CA GLY A 220 -8.87 -21.80 -2.19
C GLY A 220 -10.28 -21.45 -1.68
N ASN A 221 -11.29 -22.04 -2.31
CA ASN A 221 -12.68 -21.91 -1.87
C ASN A 221 -12.99 -22.82 -0.67
N PHE A 222 -12.65 -22.35 0.53
CA PHE A 222 -12.93 -23.09 1.76
C PHE A 222 -14.42 -23.11 2.14
N VAL A 223 -15.30 -22.34 1.47
CA VAL A 223 -16.76 -22.43 1.72
C VAL A 223 -17.26 -23.83 1.36
N ASN A 224 -16.65 -24.48 0.37
CA ASN A 224 -16.98 -25.85 -0.02
C ASN A 224 -16.59 -26.91 1.01
N ASP A 225 -15.67 -26.60 1.91
CA ASP A 225 -15.26 -27.49 3.00
C ASP A 225 -16.33 -27.55 4.10
N HIS A 226 -17.19 -26.53 4.16
CA HIS A 226 -18.23 -26.42 5.15
C HIS A 226 -19.52 -27.13 4.74
N TYR A 227 -20.33 -27.49 5.75
CA TYR A 227 -21.71 -27.94 5.60
C TYR A 227 -22.55 -27.45 6.76
N TYR A 228 -23.87 -27.45 6.57
CA TYR A 228 -24.82 -27.05 7.59
C TYR A 228 -25.48 -28.27 8.24
N GLU A 229 -25.51 -28.30 9.56
CA GLU A 229 -26.12 -29.35 10.37
C GLU A 229 -27.35 -28.81 11.11
N GLY A 230 -28.47 -29.53 11.04
CA GLY A 230 -29.73 -29.11 11.67
C GLY A 230 -30.44 -27.97 10.94
N THR A 231 -31.58 -27.54 11.49
CA THR A 231 -32.43 -26.50 10.89
C THR A 231 -32.71 -25.34 11.84
N ASN A 232 -32.83 -25.56 13.16
CA ASN A 232 -33.02 -24.51 14.17
C ASN A 232 -32.57 -24.98 15.57
N PRO A 233 -31.42 -24.52 16.11
CA PRO A 233 -30.42 -23.72 15.40
C PRO A 233 -29.68 -24.58 14.36
N GLN A 234 -29.47 -24.01 13.18
CA GLN A 234 -28.50 -24.55 12.23
C GLN A 234 -27.10 -24.40 12.83
N LYS A 235 -26.18 -25.32 12.52
CA LYS A 235 -24.77 -25.26 12.90
C LYS A 235 -23.90 -25.30 11.66
N LEU A 236 -22.85 -24.49 11.64
CA LEU A 236 -21.82 -24.54 10.61
C LEU A 236 -20.76 -25.58 11.02
N ARG A 237 -20.47 -26.55 10.15
CA ARG A 237 -19.49 -27.61 10.41
C ARG A 237 -18.53 -27.71 9.23
N ILE A 238 -17.39 -28.36 9.44
CA ILE A 238 -16.45 -28.72 8.37
C ILE A 238 -16.59 -30.22 8.08
N LYS A 239 -16.62 -30.59 6.80
CA LYS A 239 -16.77 -31.98 6.38
C LYS A 239 -15.57 -32.80 6.87
N PRO A 240 -15.77 -34.00 7.43
CA PRO A 240 -14.66 -34.84 7.92
C PRO A 240 -13.81 -35.44 6.79
N THR A 241 -14.28 -35.38 5.54
CA THR A 241 -13.60 -35.94 4.36
C THR A 241 -12.77 -34.92 3.59
N VAL A 242 -12.59 -33.70 4.11
CA VAL A 242 -11.81 -32.67 3.41
C VAL A 242 -10.35 -33.09 3.40
N LYS A 243 -9.77 -33.13 2.19
CA LYS A 243 -8.35 -33.37 1.98
C LYS A 243 -7.70 -32.08 1.47
N GLY A 244 -6.61 -31.65 2.11
CA GLY A 244 -5.84 -30.48 1.66
C GLY A 244 -6.58 -29.15 1.75
N SER A 245 -7.36 -28.94 2.82
CA SER A 245 -8.03 -27.66 3.03
C SER A 245 -7.01 -26.53 3.21
N VAL A 246 -7.29 -25.38 2.61
CA VAL A 246 -6.53 -24.13 2.86
C VAL A 246 -6.72 -23.60 4.29
N LEU A 247 -7.58 -24.21 5.11
CA LEU A 247 -7.74 -23.85 6.52
C LEU A 247 -6.85 -24.69 7.45
N SER A 248 -6.38 -25.86 7.00
CA SER A 248 -5.74 -26.83 7.90
C SER A 248 -4.37 -26.38 8.39
N LYS A 249 -4.19 -26.36 9.71
CA LYS A 249 -2.89 -26.23 10.41
C LYS A 249 -2.03 -25.04 9.97
N ARG A 250 -2.65 -23.89 9.69
CA ARG A 250 -1.97 -22.66 9.26
C ARG A 250 -1.90 -21.57 10.31
N GLY A 251 -2.79 -21.62 11.29
CA GLY A 251 -2.94 -20.58 12.30
C GLY A 251 -1.86 -20.63 13.37
N ASP A 252 -1.64 -19.49 14.01
CA ASP A 252 -0.79 -19.40 15.20
C ASP A 252 -1.48 -19.96 16.44
N VAL A 253 -0.67 -20.49 17.35
CA VAL A 253 -1.15 -21.03 18.61
C VAL A 253 -1.43 -19.88 19.58
N LEU A 254 -2.71 -19.69 19.90
CA LEU A 254 -3.15 -18.73 20.91
C LEU A 254 -3.51 -19.49 22.19
N SER A 255 -2.56 -19.57 23.13
CA SER A 255 -2.70 -20.40 24.34
C SER A 255 -3.92 -20.06 25.20
N GLU A 256 -4.33 -18.78 25.20
CA GLU A 256 -5.51 -18.30 25.91
C GLU A 256 -6.83 -18.77 25.27
N TYR A 257 -6.81 -19.11 23.97
CA TYR A 257 -7.97 -19.48 23.18
C TYR A 257 -7.83 -20.90 22.58
N GLY A 258 -7.38 -21.85 23.40
CA GLY A 258 -7.07 -23.23 22.98
C GLY A 258 -8.28 -24.14 22.68
N ARG A 259 -9.51 -23.60 22.62
CA ARG A 259 -10.70 -24.35 22.24
C ARG A 259 -11.45 -23.69 21.09
N ASP A 260 -12.07 -24.50 20.24
CA ASP A 260 -12.90 -24.03 19.14
C ASP A 260 -14.33 -23.68 19.60
N VAL A 261 -15.18 -23.23 18.67
CA VAL A 261 -16.59 -22.88 18.93
C VAL A 261 -17.44 -24.05 19.49
N TYR A 262 -16.97 -25.29 19.34
CA TYR A 262 -17.63 -26.50 19.81
C TYR A 262 -16.95 -27.15 21.01
N GLY A 263 -15.94 -26.49 21.59
CA GLY A 263 -15.20 -26.95 22.75
C GLY A 263 -14.11 -27.98 22.45
N ASN A 264 -13.84 -28.28 21.18
CA ASN A 264 -12.71 -29.13 20.78
C ASN A 264 -11.39 -28.42 21.08
N ILE A 265 -10.38 -29.20 21.47
CA ILE A 265 -9.04 -28.66 21.71
C ILE A 265 -8.41 -28.32 20.36
N ARG A 266 -7.89 -27.10 20.23
CA ARG A 266 -7.14 -26.66 19.06
C ARG A 266 -5.69 -27.12 19.16
N GLY A 267 -5.06 -27.38 18.01
CA GLY A 267 -3.62 -27.63 17.98
C GLY A 267 -3.19 -28.91 18.73
N ILE A 268 -3.96 -29.99 18.60
CA ILE A 268 -3.69 -31.25 19.29
C ILE A 268 -2.25 -31.71 19.03
N ALA A 269 -1.57 -32.15 20.09
CA ALA A 269 -0.16 -32.57 20.08
C ALA A 269 0.83 -31.47 19.67
N GLY A 270 0.49 -30.20 19.89
CA GLY A 270 1.38 -29.07 19.59
C GLY A 270 1.33 -28.63 18.13
N SER A 271 0.38 -29.13 17.34
CA SER A 271 0.18 -28.67 15.96
C SER A 271 -0.28 -27.22 15.93
N ARG A 272 -0.08 -26.55 14.80
CA ARG A 272 -0.76 -25.28 14.48
C ARG A 272 -2.27 -25.40 14.57
N PHE A 273 -2.94 -24.26 14.77
CA PHE A 273 -4.40 -24.18 14.76
C PHE A 273 -4.93 -24.26 13.32
N ASP A 274 -6.14 -24.78 13.16
CA ASP A 274 -6.87 -24.57 11.92
C ASP A 274 -7.41 -23.13 11.86
N LEU A 275 -7.43 -22.55 10.67
CA LEU A 275 -7.95 -21.20 10.44
C LEU A 275 -9.47 -21.18 10.62
N GLY A 276 -9.96 -20.14 11.30
CA GLY A 276 -11.37 -19.94 11.61
C GLY A 276 -11.80 -20.55 12.95
N ALA A 277 -13.11 -20.59 13.16
CA ALA A 277 -13.76 -20.89 14.44
C ALA A 277 -13.90 -22.38 14.76
N ILE A 278 -13.62 -23.26 13.80
CA ILE A 278 -13.88 -24.70 13.91
C ILE A 278 -12.57 -25.44 13.72
N GLU A 279 -12.12 -26.17 14.74
CA GLU A 279 -11.00 -27.10 14.59
C GLU A 279 -11.53 -28.40 13.97
N PHE A 280 -10.78 -28.99 13.04
CA PHE A 280 -11.24 -30.17 12.33
C PHE A 280 -10.11 -31.17 12.04
N ASN A 281 -10.48 -32.44 11.95
CA ASN A 281 -9.54 -33.50 11.60
C ASN A 281 -9.55 -33.73 10.08
N GLY A 282 -9.09 -32.74 9.32
CA GLY A 282 -8.91 -32.84 7.88
C GLY A 282 -7.71 -33.72 7.53
N THR A 283 -7.76 -34.41 6.38
CA THR A 283 -6.60 -35.16 5.90
C THR A 283 -5.68 -34.22 5.14
N LEU A 284 -4.44 -34.03 5.59
CA LEU A 284 -3.44 -33.30 4.79
C LEU A 284 -3.03 -34.13 3.57
N TYR A 285 -2.45 -33.49 2.56
CA TYR A 285 -1.67 -34.25 1.58
C TYR A 285 -0.48 -34.92 2.28
N ASN A 286 0.03 -36.02 1.74
CA ASN A 286 1.28 -36.62 2.19
C ASN A 286 2.47 -35.74 1.81
N ARG A 287 2.47 -35.23 0.57
CA ARG A 287 3.48 -34.30 0.06
C ARG A 287 2.80 -33.17 -0.70
N ASP A 288 2.94 -31.96 -0.19
CA ASP A 288 2.43 -30.72 -0.78
C ASP A 288 3.33 -29.59 -0.29
N THR A 289 4.12 -29.04 -1.19
CA THR A 289 4.89 -27.82 -0.95
C THR A 289 4.28 -26.75 -1.84
N GLU A 290 3.97 -25.60 -1.27
CA GLU A 290 3.31 -24.52 -1.99
C GLU A 290 4.14 -23.25 -1.94
N THR A 291 4.13 -22.50 -3.03
CA THR A 291 4.67 -21.14 -3.05
C THR A 291 3.55 -20.19 -2.66
N MET A 292 3.73 -19.42 -1.59
CA MET A 292 2.72 -18.50 -1.08
C MET A 292 2.78 -17.16 -1.82
N VAL A 293 3.91 -16.49 -1.77
CA VAL A 293 4.09 -15.14 -2.31
C VAL A 293 5.56 -14.85 -2.60
N ILE A 294 5.82 -14.06 -3.64
CA ILE A 294 7.15 -13.49 -3.93
C ILE A 294 7.28 -12.20 -3.09
N THR A 295 8.09 -12.24 -2.03
CA THR A 295 8.24 -11.14 -1.07
C THR A 295 9.23 -10.08 -1.55
N SER A 296 10.20 -10.45 -2.39
CA SER A 296 11.12 -9.52 -3.05
C SER A 296 11.45 -10.00 -4.45
N PRO A 297 11.59 -9.09 -5.44
CA PRO A 297 11.14 -7.71 -5.38
C PRO A 297 9.60 -7.64 -5.34
N GLY A 298 9.05 -6.64 -4.65
CA GLY A 298 7.60 -6.48 -4.57
C GLY A 298 7.16 -5.08 -4.19
N ASN A 299 6.04 -4.62 -4.77
CA ASN A 299 5.37 -3.37 -4.40
C ASN A 299 3.90 -3.38 -4.85
N TYR A 300 3.12 -2.39 -4.48
CA TYR A 300 1.73 -2.26 -4.94
C TYR A 300 1.62 -2.28 -6.47
N ARG A 301 0.58 -2.98 -6.97
CA ARG A 301 0.14 -2.96 -8.37
C ARG A 301 -1.29 -2.46 -8.46
N ALA A 302 -1.52 -1.46 -9.30
CA ALA A 302 -2.86 -0.95 -9.54
C ALA A 302 -3.76 -2.01 -10.18
N THR A 303 -5.04 -2.03 -9.80
CA THR A 303 -6.01 -2.96 -10.40
C THR A 303 -6.40 -2.58 -11.83
N GLY A 304 -6.36 -1.29 -12.16
CA GLY A 304 -6.75 -0.78 -13.47
C GLY A 304 -5.93 0.45 -13.89
N GLY A 305 -6.13 0.89 -15.13
CA GLY A 305 -5.42 2.03 -15.70
C GLY A 305 -3.98 1.72 -16.11
N THR A 306 -3.20 2.77 -16.34
CA THR A 306 -1.85 2.71 -16.92
C THR A 306 -0.86 1.89 -16.11
N PHE A 307 -1.01 1.81 -14.79
CA PHE A 307 -0.08 1.14 -13.87
C PHE A 307 -0.52 -0.27 -13.48
N SER A 308 -1.53 -0.82 -14.16
CA SER A 308 -2.03 -2.18 -13.88
C SER A 308 -1.23 -3.29 -14.56
N ASP A 309 -0.19 -2.94 -15.33
CA ASP A 309 0.59 -3.86 -16.15
C ASP A 309 1.68 -4.61 -15.36
N ALA A 310 2.16 -4.05 -14.25
CA ALA A 310 3.24 -4.61 -13.42
C ALA A 310 3.24 -3.99 -12.00
N GLU A 311 4.00 -4.56 -11.08
CA GLU A 311 4.41 -3.90 -9.83
C GLU A 311 5.58 -2.93 -10.13
N TYR A 312 5.47 -1.69 -9.69
CA TYR A 312 6.45 -0.64 -9.95
C TYR A 312 7.42 -0.55 -8.77
N VAL A 313 8.71 -0.80 -8.99
CA VAL A 313 9.71 -0.89 -7.92
C VAL A 313 10.88 0.08 -8.18
N MET A 314 11.06 1.07 -7.31
CA MET A 314 12.27 1.91 -7.31
C MET A 314 13.35 1.25 -6.47
N THR A 315 14.50 0.90 -7.06
CA THR A 315 15.55 0.13 -6.38
C THR A 315 16.95 0.42 -6.89
N GLU A 316 17.93 -0.20 -6.24
CA GLU A 316 19.31 -0.33 -6.72
C GLU A 316 19.51 -1.75 -7.25
N ALA A 317 20.45 -1.92 -8.19
CA ALA A 317 20.87 -3.24 -8.66
C ALA A 317 22.19 -3.64 -7.98
N PRO A 318 22.46 -4.93 -7.76
CA PRO A 318 21.66 -6.11 -8.15
C PRO A 318 20.38 -6.32 -7.32
N ILE A 319 19.47 -7.16 -7.81
CA ILE A 319 18.13 -7.38 -7.22
C ILE A 319 17.98 -8.80 -6.68
N GLU A 320 17.64 -8.89 -5.38
CA GLU A 320 17.35 -10.16 -4.74
C GLU A 320 15.93 -10.66 -5.03
N VAL A 321 15.79 -11.97 -5.22
CA VAL A 321 14.49 -12.64 -5.28
C VAL A 321 14.29 -13.43 -4.00
N LYS A 322 13.15 -13.19 -3.33
CA LYS A 322 12.72 -13.92 -2.14
C LYS A 322 11.28 -14.35 -2.27
N ALA A 323 10.95 -15.47 -1.64
CA ALA A 323 9.59 -15.94 -1.56
C ALA A 323 9.31 -16.72 -0.29
N ILE A 324 8.06 -16.71 0.11
CA ILE A 324 7.58 -17.59 1.17
C ILE A 324 7.05 -18.86 0.53
N VAL A 325 7.54 -19.98 1.04
CA VAL A 325 7.10 -21.32 0.69
C VAL A 325 6.57 -22.00 1.95
N ARG A 326 5.60 -22.89 1.77
CA ARG A 326 4.97 -23.62 2.88
C ARG A 326 4.93 -25.09 2.57
N ASN A 327 5.16 -25.91 3.58
CA ASN A 327 4.84 -27.33 3.51
C ASN A 327 3.40 -27.55 3.99
N SER A 328 2.48 -27.72 3.05
CA SER A 328 1.07 -28.04 3.31
C SER A 328 0.83 -29.55 3.47
N GLY A 329 1.87 -30.37 3.31
CA GLY A 329 1.85 -31.80 3.54
C GLY A 329 2.01 -32.22 5.00
N SER A 330 1.69 -33.48 5.28
CA SER A 330 1.83 -34.13 6.59
C SER A 330 3.23 -34.69 6.85
N LEU A 331 4.08 -34.77 5.82
CA LEU A 331 5.47 -35.22 5.95
C LEU A 331 6.41 -34.03 5.81
N GLU A 332 7.46 -34.03 6.63
CA GLU A 332 8.61 -33.15 6.44
C GLU A 332 9.22 -33.35 5.05
N VAL A 333 9.62 -32.25 4.43
CA VAL A 333 10.28 -32.26 3.12
C VAL A 333 11.71 -31.81 3.34
N ASN A 334 12.67 -32.65 2.94
CA ASN A 334 14.10 -32.38 3.02
C ASN A 334 14.68 -32.27 1.61
N ASP A 335 15.72 -31.45 1.45
CA ASP A 335 16.42 -31.16 0.19
C ASP A 335 15.46 -30.78 -0.96
N LYS A 336 14.35 -30.07 -0.65
CA LYS A 336 13.39 -29.64 -1.67
C LYS A 336 14.05 -28.59 -2.54
N LYS A 337 14.09 -28.86 -3.85
CA LYS A 337 14.55 -27.90 -4.85
C LYS A 337 13.40 -27.00 -5.28
N ILE A 338 13.67 -25.70 -5.25
CA ILE A 338 12.75 -24.66 -5.69
C ILE A 338 13.51 -23.79 -6.68
N PHE A 339 12.87 -23.46 -7.79
CA PHE A 339 13.51 -22.85 -8.94
C PHE A 339 12.90 -21.48 -9.24
N ALA A 340 13.75 -20.45 -9.32
CA ALA A 340 13.39 -19.16 -9.88
C ALA A 340 13.79 -19.08 -11.36
N SER A 341 12.88 -18.63 -12.20
CA SER A 341 13.14 -18.27 -13.60
C SER A 341 12.72 -16.83 -13.85
N ILE A 342 13.61 -16.05 -14.46
CA ILE A 342 13.40 -14.63 -14.75
C ILE A 342 13.26 -14.48 -16.26
N TYR A 343 12.18 -13.84 -16.67
CA TYR A 343 11.89 -13.51 -18.05
C TYR A 343 11.81 -12.00 -18.21
N ARG A 344 12.35 -11.49 -19.30
CA ARG A 344 12.22 -10.09 -19.72
C ARG A 344 11.21 -9.97 -20.84
N GLU A 345 10.42 -8.92 -20.85
CA GLU A 345 9.55 -8.58 -21.97
C GLU A 345 10.38 -8.20 -23.19
N SER A 346 10.16 -8.86 -24.33
CA SER A 346 10.78 -8.59 -25.62
C SER A 346 10.16 -7.36 -26.31
N PRO A 347 10.78 -6.81 -27.37
CA PRO A 347 10.19 -5.72 -28.16
C PRO A 347 8.81 -6.03 -28.74
N SER A 348 8.50 -7.33 -28.92
CA SER A 348 7.20 -7.79 -29.43
C SER A 348 6.14 -7.95 -28.32
N GLY A 349 6.48 -7.69 -27.06
CA GLY A 349 5.61 -7.86 -25.89
C GLY A 349 5.55 -9.29 -25.34
N THR A 350 6.35 -10.21 -25.87
CA THR A 350 6.45 -11.60 -25.38
C THR A 350 7.57 -11.75 -24.35
N TYR A 351 7.46 -12.68 -23.40
CA TYR A 351 8.50 -12.91 -22.41
C TYR A 351 9.62 -13.82 -22.96
N ILE A 352 10.87 -13.34 -22.89
CA ILE A 352 12.09 -14.07 -23.21
C ILE A 352 12.82 -14.45 -21.92
N LEU A 353 13.30 -15.70 -21.85
CA LEU A 353 13.99 -16.21 -20.67
C LEU A 353 15.39 -15.57 -20.57
N GLU A 354 15.69 -14.97 -19.43
CA GLU A 354 16.97 -14.30 -19.15
C GLU A 354 17.81 -15.12 -18.16
N HIS A 355 17.18 -15.59 -17.08
CA HIS A 355 17.79 -16.53 -16.14
C HIS A 355 16.86 -17.73 -15.95
N SER A 356 17.43 -18.93 -15.96
CA SER A 356 16.65 -20.18 -15.87
C SER A 356 17.11 -20.99 -14.68
N ASN A 357 16.13 -21.52 -13.94
CA ASN A 357 16.32 -22.55 -12.92
C ASN A 357 17.39 -22.20 -11.87
N ILE A 358 17.35 -20.98 -11.36
CA ILE A 358 18.16 -20.61 -10.19
C ILE A 358 17.61 -21.40 -9.00
N GLU A 359 18.43 -22.29 -8.45
CA GLU A 359 18.02 -23.28 -7.46
C GLU A 359 18.21 -22.75 -6.02
N ALA A 360 17.17 -22.87 -5.21
CA ALA A 360 17.24 -22.83 -3.76
C ALA A 360 16.89 -24.22 -3.21
N VAL A 361 17.68 -24.71 -2.25
CA VAL A 361 17.47 -26.00 -1.59
C VAL A 361 17.06 -25.74 -0.15
N VAL A 362 15.96 -26.36 0.28
CA VAL A 362 15.40 -26.13 1.61
C VAL A 362 14.84 -27.38 2.27
N ASP A 363 14.91 -27.35 3.60
CA ASP A 363 14.23 -28.28 4.49
C ASP A 363 13.07 -27.54 5.15
N ILE A 364 11.86 -28.12 5.07
CA ILE A 364 10.64 -27.50 5.60
C ILE A 364 9.86 -28.54 6.40
N GLU A 365 9.72 -28.28 7.70
CA GLU A 365 8.88 -29.06 8.60
C GLU A 365 7.42 -29.08 8.13
N SER A 366 6.70 -30.15 8.47
CA SER A 366 5.27 -30.24 8.12
C SER A 366 4.49 -29.07 8.69
N THR A 367 3.62 -28.46 7.89
CA THR A 367 2.75 -27.34 8.26
C THR A 367 3.47 -26.02 8.57
N GLU A 368 4.76 -25.89 8.27
CA GLU A 368 5.54 -24.67 8.49
C GLU A 368 5.78 -23.86 7.21
N ASN A 369 6.11 -22.58 7.41
CA ASN A 369 6.44 -21.63 6.35
C ASN A 369 7.92 -21.24 6.47
N LEU A 370 8.56 -21.02 5.33
CA LEU A 370 9.95 -20.58 5.25
C LEU A 370 10.08 -19.49 4.19
N GLU A 371 10.74 -18.38 4.51
CA GLU A 371 11.21 -17.44 3.50
C GLU A 371 12.54 -17.94 2.92
N ILE A 372 12.60 -18.02 1.60
CA ILE A 372 13.77 -18.48 0.86
C ILE A 372 14.37 -17.32 0.05
N SER A 373 15.69 -17.34 -0.07
CA SER A 373 16.47 -16.40 -0.88
C SER A 373 17.11 -17.17 -2.04
N PHE A 374 17.09 -16.59 -3.23
CA PHE A 374 17.76 -17.16 -4.40
C PHE A 374 19.20 -16.63 -4.58
N ASN A 375 19.62 -15.71 -3.70
CA ASN A 375 20.96 -15.14 -3.63
C ASN A 375 21.38 -14.51 -4.96
N LEU A 376 20.49 -13.67 -5.50
CA LEU A 376 20.69 -12.95 -6.76
C LEU A 376 21.23 -11.54 -6.56
N ALA A 377 21.54 -11.15 -5.32
CA ALA A 377 22.18 -9.89 -4.99
C ALA A 377 23.17 -10.01 -3.81
N ASP A 378 23.83 -11.16 -3.67
CA ASP A 378 24.78 -11.41 -2.58
C ASP A 378 26.23 -11.03 -2.93
N GLY A 379 26.50 -10.66 -4.19
CA GLY A 379 27.83 -10.32 -4.68
C GLY A 379 28.67 -11.54 -5.06
N ILE A 380 28.08 -12.74 -5.07
CA ILE A 380 28.75 -14.01 -5.32
C ILE A 380 28.06 -14.73 -6.49
N GLY A 381 28.84 -15.11 -7.50
CA GLY A 381 28.31 -15.86 -8.64
C GLY A 381 27.55 -14.98 -9.62
N THR A 382 26.30 -15.35 -9.95
CA THR A 382 25.48 -14.66 -10.97
C THR A 382 24.40 -13.81 -10.31
N ASP A 383 24.79 -12.59 -9.92
CA ASP A 383 23.84 -11.56 -9.50
C ASP A 383 22.94 -11.15 -10.66
N TRP A 384 21.68 -10.82 -10.34
CA TRP A 384 20.72 -10.34 -11.32
C TRP A 384 20.73 -8.80 -11.39
N VAL A 385 21.09 -8.28 -12.57
CA VAL A 385 21.05 -6.86 -12.89
C VAL A 385 20.10 -6.65 -14.08
N PRO A 386 18.87 -6.15 -13.84
CA PRO A 386 17.94 -5.89 -14.94
C PRO A 386 18.48 -4.85 -15.92
N SER A 387 18.29 -5.10 -17.20
CA SER A 387 18.61 -4.15 -18.28
C SER A 387 17.52 -3.09 -18.41
N THR A 388 17.90 -1.81 -18.41
CA THR A 388 16.98 -0.67 -18.67
C THR A 388 16.75 -0.46 -20.16
N TYR A 389 15.79 0.39 -20.53
CA TYR A 389 15.59 0.74 -21.94
C TYR A 389 16.86 1.31 -22.58
N ASN A 390 17.68 2.05 -21.82
CA ASN A 390 18.96 2.56 -22.31
C ASN A 390 20.01 1.46 -22.54
N ASP A 391 20.00 0.40 -21.74
CA ASP A 391 20.90 -0.75 -21.92
C ASP A 391 20.54 -1.57 -23.16
N LEU A 392 19.25 -1.57 -23.51
CA LEU A 392 18.66 -2.31 -24.63
C LEU A 392 18.53 -1.48 -25.92
N ARG A 393 19.27 -0.36 -26.01
CA ARG A 393 19.28 0.45 -27.23
C ARG A 393 19.85 -0.36 -28.40
N GLY A 394 19.11 -0.37 -29.50
CA GLY A 394 19.43 -1.16 -30.69
C GLY A 394 18.70 -2.50 -30.77
N ASP A 395 18.06 -2.95 -29.68
CA ASP A 395 17.31 -4.23 -29.65
C ASP A 395 15.87 -4.09 -30.19
N GLY A 396 15.49 -2.90 -30.68
CA GLY A 396 14.18 -2.64 -31.28
C GLY A 396 13.06 -2.31 -30.30
N TYR A 397 13.37 -2.04 -29.02
CA TYR A 397 12.38 -1.60 -28.04
C TYR A 397 11.78 -0.24 -28.38
N THR A 398 10.45 -0.15 -28.27
CA THR A 398 9.74 1.13 -28.24
C THR A 398 9.50 1.52 -26.79
N ILE A 399 10.06 2.66 -26.37
CA ILE A 399 9.88 3.19 -25.02
C ILE A 399 8.45 3.73 -24.90
N PRO A 400 7.63 3.25 -23.93
CA PRO A 400 6.31 3.83 -23.70
C PRO A 400 6.39 5.32 -23.37
N SER A 401 5.43 6.11 -23.85
CA SER A 401 5.49 7.58 -23.80
C SER A 401 5.67 8.14 -22.40
N GLN A 402 5.08 7.49 -21.39
CA GLN A 402 5.18 7.89 -19.99
C GLN A 402 6.58 7.71 -19.38
N PHE A 403 7.44 6.89 -19.99
CA PHE A 403 8.82 6.65 -19.54
C PHE A 403 9.86 7.42 -20.36
N ILE A 404 9.43 8.20 -21.35
CA ILE A 404 10.35 9.07 -22.11
C ILE A 404 11.03 10.03 -21.13
N GLY A 405 12.35 10.15 -21.25
CA GLY A 405 13.19 10.92 -20.32
C GLY A 405 13.56 10.19 -19.03
N MET A 406 13.11 8.95 -18.82
CA MET A 406 13.57 8.06 -17.75
C MET A 406 14.21 6.76 -18.28
N GLU A 407 14.51 6.71 -19.56
CA GLU A 407 15.14 5.56 -20.24
C GLU A 407 16.42 5.00 -19.59
N PRO A 408 17.34 5.79 -18.98
CA PRO A 408 18.49 5.21 -18.29
C PRO A 408 18.12 4.44 -17.02
N ASN A 409 16.98 4.78 -16.41
CA ASN A 409 16.57 4.25 -15.11
C ASN A 409 15.48 3.17 -15.24
N VAL A 410 14.57 3.30 -16.22
CA VAL A 410 13.38 2.43 -16.32
C VAL A 410 13.65 1.21 -17.18
N THR A 411 13.13 0.08 -16.72
CA THR A 411 13.21 -1.21 -17.41
C THR A 411 11.93 -1.55 -18.19
N PRO A 412 12.00 -2.47 -19.19
CA PRO A 412 10.84 -3.25 -19.62
C PRO A 412 10.28 -4.09 -18.47
N ARG A 413 9.13 -4.75 -18.69
CA ARG A 413 8.59 -5.65 -17.67
C ARG A 413 9.44 -6.90 -17.53
N TYR A 414 9.58 -7.38 -16.30
CA TYR A 414 10.13 -8.69 -16.00
C TYR A 414 9.06 -9.57 -15.36
N ARG A 415 9.00 -10.84 -15.75
CA ARG A 415 8.20 -11.86 -15.09
C ARG A 415 9.13 -12.78 -14.30
N ILE A 416 8.85 -12.93 -13.02
CA ILE A 416 9.56 -13.84 -12.12
C ILE A 416 8.62 -15.01 -11.85
N ASP A 417 9.04 -16.21 -12.23
CA ASP A 417 8.30 -17.45 -11.97
C ASP A 417 9.07 -18.24 -10.93
N ILE A 418 8.42 -18.56 -9.81
CA ILE A 418 8.93 -19.50 -8.81
C ILE A 418 8.16 -20.79 -8.96
N THR A 419 8.89 -21.86 -9.18
CA THR A 419 8.35 -23.18 -9.52
C THR A 419 9.00 -24.26 -8.67
N MET A 420 8.27 -25.35 -8.48
CA MET A 420 8.81 -26.54 -7.82
C MET A 420 8.29 -27.81 -8.49
N ASP A 421 8.94 -28.92 -8.18
CA ASP A 421 8.56 -30.23 -8.71
C ASP A 421 7.14 -30.62 -8.31
N ALA A 422 6.49 -31.35 -9.21
CA ALA A 422 5.14 -31.85 -9.04
C ALA A 422 4.96 -32.67 -7.75
N ASP A 423 3.82 -32.49 -7.11
CA ASP A 423 3.39 -33.21 -5.91
C ASP A 423 1.88 -33.50 -5.95
N GLU A 424 1.24 -33.74 -4.80
CA GLU A 424 -0.20 -34.07 -4.78
C GLU A 424 -1.11 -32.90 -5.16
N GLN A 425 -0.63 -31.65 -5.09
CA GLN A 425 -1.41 -30.48 -5.44
C GLN A 425 -0.65 -29.56 -6.42
N ASN A 426 -0.66 -29.86 -7.71
CA ASN A 426 0.20 -29.12 -8.64
C ASN A 426 -0.22 -27.65 -8.90
N VAL A 427 -1.41 -27.24 -8.46
CA VAL A 427 -1.94 -25.88 -8.73
C VAL A 427 -1.26 -24.80 -7.88
N ASN A 428 -0.73 -25.13 -6.70
CA ASN A 428 -0.06 -24.19 -5.79
C ASN A 428 1.49 -24.25 -5.90
N ASN A 429 2.03 -25.01 -6.85
CA ASN A 429 3.48 -25.22 -7.04
C ASN A 429 4.14 -24.11 -7.87
N THR A 430 3.37 -23.16 -8.40
CA THR A 430 3.88 -22.07 -9.22
C THR A 430 3.24 -20.75 -8.83
N VAL A 431 4.07 -19.74 -8.59
CA VAL A 431 3.67 -18.34 -8.44
C VAL A 431 4.47 -17.51 -9.43
N SER A 432 3.78 -16.60 -10.10
CA SER A 432 4.34 -15.68 -11.08
C SER A 432 4.04 -14.26 -10.68
N LYS A 433 5.03 -13.38 -10.80
CA LYS A 433 4.89 -11.95 -10.58
C LYS A 433 5.47 -11.16 -11.74
N THR A 434 4.81 -10.07 -12.11
CA THR A 434 5.33 -9.14 -13.12
C THR A 434 5.73 -7.83 -12.47
N VAL A 435 6.99 -7.44 -12.65
CA VAL A 435 7.60 -6.24 -12.06
C VAL A 435 8.19 -5.33 -13.12
N ARG A 436 8.30 -4.04 -12.80
CA ARG A 436 9.01 -3.02 -13.57
C ARG A 436 9.87 -2.21 -12.62
N PHE A 437 11.15 -2.09 -12.96
CA PHE A 437 12.12 -1.39 -12.12
C PHE A 437 12.42 0.02 -12.62
N TYR A 438 12.62 0.91 -11.65
CA TYR A 438 13.38 2.15 -11.78
C TYR A 438 14.69 1.96 -11.01
N LEU A 439 15.82 1.94 -11.71
CA LEU A 439 17.14 1.68 -11.16
C LEU A 439 17.89 2.99 -10.92
N ARG A 440 18.42 3.17 -9.70
CA ARG A 440 19.35 4.27 -9.40
C ARG A 440 20.63 4.10 -10.22
N ARG A 441 20.99 5.08 -11.05
CA ARG A 441 22.24 5.09 -11.82
C ARG A 441 23.25 6.11 -11.28
N SER A 442 22.75 7.22 -10.72
CA SER A 442 23.60 8.28 -10.18
C SER A 442 24.50 7.77 -9.04
N PRO A 443 25.84 7.81 -9.16
CA PRO A 443 26.76 7.39 -8.11
C PRO A 443 26.77 8.37 -6.93
N ILE A 444 26.46 9.64 -7.19
CA ILE A 444 26.40 10.71 -6.17
C ILE A 444 25.00 10.84 -5.51
N LYS A 445 24.07 9.94 -5.87
CA LYS A 445 22.71 9.85 -5.30
C LYS A 445 21.92 11.17 -5.43
N VAL A 446 21.96 11.79 -6.61
CA VAL A 446 21.15 12.97 -6.94
C VAL A 446 19.98 12.56 -7.83
N LEU A 447 18.77 13.00 -7.48
CA LEU A 447 17.57 12.82 -8.29
C LEU A 447 16.94 14.17 -8.65
N VAL A 448 16.63 14.35 -9.93
CA VAL A 448 15.77 15.42 -10.43
C VAL A 448 14.38 14.86 -10.68
N SER A 449 13.41 15.25 -9.85
CA SER A 449 12.01 14.87 -9.99
C SER A 449 11.19 16.00 -10.61
N SER A 450 10.66 15.76 -11.80
CA SER A 450 9.69 16.64 -12.47
C SER A 450 8.32 15.96 -12.57
N GLN A 451 7.28 16.76 -12.83
CA GLN A 451 5.91 16.26 -12.86
C GLN A 451 5.69 15.27 -14.01
N ASN A 452 6.14 15.62 -15.21
CA ASN A 452 5.95 14.82 -16.42
C ASN A 452 6.99 15.18 -17.48
N TYR A 453 7.24 14.25 -18.41
CA TYR A 453 8.01 14.57 -19.60
C TYR A 453 7.18 15.46 -20.53
N VAL A 454 7.76 16.57 -20.98
CA VAL A 454 7.12 17.52 -21.89
C VAL A 454 8.11 17.92 -22.98
N ASN A 455 7.68 17.79 -24.23
CA ASN A 455 8.37 18.41 -25.35
C ASN A 455 7.81 19.83 -25.54
N VAL A 456 8.58 20.83 -25.11
CA VAL A 456 8.17 22.25 -25.13
C VAL A 456 7.91 22.81 -26.54
N ASN A 457 8.28 22.08 -27.60
CA ASN A 457 8.06 22.49 -28.99
C ASN A 457 6.76 21.96 -29.60
N GLU A 458 5.91 21.26 -28.84
CA GLU A 458 4.61 20.78 -29.31
C GLU A 458 3.58 21.91 -29.43
N MET A 459 2.73 21.87 -30.47
CA MET A 459 1.88 23.00 -30.88
C MET A 459 0.67 23.29 -29.95
N GLU A 460 0.38 22.44 -28.96
CA GLU A 460 -0.76 22.63 -28.05
C GLU A 460 -0.46 22.07 -26.65
N LEU A 461 0.35 22.79 -25.87
CA LEU A 461 0.62 22.44 -24.47
C LEU A 461 -0.40 23.11 -23.54
N SER A 462 -0.89 22.38 -22.54
CA SER A 462 -1.58 23.01 -21.41
C SER A 462 -0.60 23.91 -20.65
N THR A 463 -1.10 24.93 -19.96
CA THR A 463 -0.26 25.83 -19.13
C THR A 463 0.58 25.04 -18.12
N ASP A 464 0.01 23.98 -17.55
CA ASP A 464 0.69 23.06 -16.63
C ASP A 464 1.82 22.28 -17.29
N ALA A 465 1.57 21.69 -18.46
CA ALA A 465 2.60 20.96 -19.19
C ALA A 465 3.71 21.92 -19.65
N LEU A 466 3.36 23.10 -20.16
CA LEU A 466 4.34 24.10 -20.57
C LEU A 466 5.23 24.53 -19.41
N ALA A 467 4.66 24.88 -18.25
CA ALA A 467 5.40 25.25 -17.05
C ALA A 467 6.31 24.11 -16.57
N SER A 468 5.80 22.88 -16.51
CA SER A 468 6.57 21.69 -16.13
C SER A 468 7.79 21.48 -17.06
N GLY A 469 7.59 21.61 -18.38
CA GLY A 469 8.65 21.50 -19.38
C GLY A 469 9.71 22.60 -19.28
N LEU A 470 9.29 23.85 -19.11
CA LEU A 470 10.21 24.99 -18.96
C LEU A 470 11.01 24.92 -17.66
N ASN A 471 10.37 24.51 -16.55
CA ASN A 471 11.04 24.31 -15.27
C ASN A 471 12.09 23.19 -15.36
N LYS A 472 11.76 22.07 -16.01
CA LYS A 472 12.72 20.98 -16.26
C LYS A 472 13.88 21.43 -17.13
N ALA A 473 13.63 22.18 -18.20
CA ALA A 473 14.68 22.72 -19.07
C ALA A 473 15.63 23.67 -18.32
N ALA A 474 15.11 24.49 -17.41
CA ALA A 474 15.92 25.34 -16.56
C ALA A 474 16.81 24.54 -15.60
N LEU A 475 16.29 23.44 -15.04
CA LEU A 475 17.07 22.52 -14.20
C LEU A 475 18.17 21.81 -15.00
N ASP A 476 17.87 21.33 -16.20
CA ASP A 476 18.85 20.65 -17.06
C ASP A 476 19.99 21.60 -17.43
N LYS A 477 19.69 22.85 -17.79
CA LYS A 477 20.71 23.89 -18.00
C LYS A 477 21.54 24.14 -16.73
N GLY A 478 20.91 24.10 -15.55
CA GLY A 478 21.60 24.22 -14.27
C GLY A 478 22.59 23.07 -14.04
N MET A 479 22.22 21.84 -14.38
CA MET A 479 23.11 20.66 -14.28
C MET A 479 24.27 20.76 -15.25
N GLU A 480 24.01 21.15 -16.51
CA GLU A 480 25.05 21.34 -17.52
C GLU A 480 26.10 22.38 -17.06
N LEU A 481 25.68 23.48 -16.42
CA LEU A 481 26.59 24.48 -15.86
C LEU A 481 27.45 23.94 -14.70
N LEU A 482 27.01 22.86 -14.03
CA LEU A 482 27.78 22.15 -13.01
C LEU A 482 28.67 21.05 -13.59
N ASP A 483 28.72 20.92 -14.93
CA ASP A 483 29.38 19.82 -15.64
C ASP A 483 28.78 18.45 -15.27
N TRP A 484 27.49 18.44 -14.92
CA TRP A 484 26.72 17.23 -14.65
C TRP A 484 25.86 16.90 -15.87
N GLU A 485 26.02 15.70 -16.39
CA GLU A 485 25.31 15.26 -17.58
C GLU A 485 24.78 13.84 -17.47
N ILE A 486 23.78 13.56 -18.29
CA ILE A 486 23.31 12.22 -18.60
C ILE A 486 23.72 11.96 -20.05
N GLU A 487 24.90 11.38 -20.24
CA GLU A 487 25.38 10.96 -21.55
C GLU A 487 25.07 9.48 -21.74
N LEU A 488 24.02 9.24 -22.50
CA LEU A 488 23.49 7.90 -22.69
C LEU A 488 24.50 7.01 -23.40
N ALA A 489 25.20 7.51 -24.44
CA ALA A 489 26.12 6.70 -25.25
C ALA A 489 27.31 6.18 -24.42
N ASP A 490 27.90 7.06 -23.60
CA ASP A 490 29.05 6.76 -22.75
C ASP A 490 28.66 6.18 -21.39
N ARG A 491 27.35 6.02 -21.12
CA ARG A 491 26.79 5.52 -19.86
C ARG A 491 27.24 6.35 -18.65
N ARG A 492 27.39 7.66 -18.84
CA ARG A 492 27.66 8.60 -17.76
C ARG A 492 26.34 9.12 -17.22
N TYR A 493 26.08 8.88 -15.93
CA TYR A 493 24.86 9.29 -15.25
C TYR A 493 25.24 10.04 -13.98
N ASP A 494 25.48 11.35 -14.08
CA ASP A 494 25.86 12.13 -12.90
C ASP A 494 24.66 12.30 -11.95
N TYR A 495 23.45 12.41 -12.49
CA TYR A 495 22.18 12.45 -11.76
C TYR A 495 21.13 11.56 -12.42
N ASP A 496 20.07 11.23 -11.67
CA ASP A 496 18.91 10.49 -12.19
C ASP A 496 17.75 11.44 -12.46
N VAL A 497 16.86 11.07 -13.39
CA VAL A 497 15.65 11.83 -13.73
C VAL A 497 14.42 10.99 -13.44
N PHE A 498 13.45 11.57 -12.74
CA PHE A 498 12.18 10.91 -12.42
C PHE A 498 10.99 11.79 -12.81
N GLN A 499 10.10 11.23 -13.62
CA GLN A 499 8.86 11.86 -14.07
C GLN A 499 7.69 11.26 -13.29
N ARG A 500 7.12 12.02 -12.36
CA ARG A 500 6.13 11.51 -11.40
C ARG A 500 4.88 10.94 -12.06
N ALA A 501 4.39 11.58 -13.12
CA ALA A 501 3.21 11.13 -13.87
C ALA A 501 3.41 9.81 -14.61
N GLY A 502 4.67 9.36 -14.78
CA GLY A 502 5.00 8.10 -15.42
C GLY A 502 5.14 6.92 -14.46
N TRP A 503 4.91 7.10 -13.16
CA TRP A 503 5.12 6.07 -12.14
C TRP A 503 3.91 5.95 -11.21
N GLU A 504 3.69 4.76 -10.65
CA GLU A 504 2.61 4.55 -9.67
C GLU A 504 2.88 5.40 -8.41
N PRO A 505 1.98 6.34 -8.03
CA PRO A 505 2.22 7.27 -6.92
C PRO A 505 2.50 6.63 -5.56
N ARG A 506 1.89 5.46 -5.28
CA ARG A 506 2.14 4.68 -4.05
C ARG A 506 3.51 4.00 -4.03
N SER A 507 4.11 3.83 -5.20
CA SER A 507 5.38 3.12 -5.40
C SER A 507 6.59 4.03 -5.50
N VAL A 508 6.41 5.34 -5.30
CA VAL A 508 7.47 6.33 -5.34
C VAL A 508 8.27 6.28 -4.03
N ASP A 509 9.59 6.07 -4.14
CA ASP A 509 10.50 6.05 -2.99
C ASP A 509 11.79 6.84 -3.28
N TYR A 510 11.90 8.01 -2.66
CA TYR A 510 13.06 8.89 -2.79
C TYR A 510 14.19 8.57 -1.79
N ARG A 511 13.99 7.68 -0.81
CA ARG A 511 14.94 7.47 0.32
C ARG A 511 16.31 6.92 -0.10
N LYS A 512 16.40 6.38 -1.33
CA LYS A 512 17.65 5.88 -1.92
C LYS A 512 18.57 7.02 -2.38
N TYR A 513 18.06 8.24 -2.44
CA TYR A 513 18.79 9.43 -2.85
C TYR A 513 19.25 10.25 -1.65
N ARG A 514 20.35 10.98 -1.85
CA ARG A 514 20.87 11.94 -0.88
C ARG A 514 20.34 13.35 -1.16
N THR A 515 20.18 13.69 -2.43
CA THR A 515 19.70 15.00 -2.85
C THR A 515 18.53 14.82 -3.79
N LEU A 516 17.41 15.46 -3.45
CA LEU A 516 16.20 15.51 -4.26
C LEU A 516 15.98 16.95 -4.71
N ILE A 517 15.99 17.14 -6.03
CA ILE A 517 15.61 18.39 -6.68
C ILE A 517 14.23 18.18 -7.27
N TRP A 518 13.24 18.80 -6.66
CA TRP A 518 11.84 18.59 -6.96
C TRP A 518 11.26 19.82 -7.66
N SER A 519 10.69 19.62 -8.83
CA SER A 519 10.08 20.67 -9.64
C SER A 519 8.62 20.36 -9.94
N ASP A 520 7.82 21.43 -9.91
CA ASP A 520 6.39 21.38 -10.17
C ASP A 520 6.01 21.92 -11.56
N GLY A 521 4.74 21.68 -11.93
CA GLY A 521 4.07 22.35 -13.03
C GLY A 521 3.48 23.70 -12.64
N HIS A 522 2.29 23.99 -13.13
CA HIS A 522 1.59 25.25 -12.93
C HIS A 522 0.55 25.15 -11.82
N ASP A 523 0.74 25.94 -10.77
CA ASP A 523 -0.24 26.34 -9.76
C ASP A 523 -1.15 25.21 -9.22
N LYS A 524 -0.53 24.15 -8.71
CA LYS A 524 -1.23 23.00 -8.10
C LYS A 524 -0.80 22.78 -6.66
N ALA A 525 -1.79 22.45 -5.83
CA ALA A 525 -1.52 21.86 -4.53
C ALA A 525 -0.88 20.48 -4.71
N LEU A 526 0.08 20.16 -3.85
CA LEU A 526 0.69 18.83 -3.82
C LEU A 526 -0.38 17.79 -3.46
N THR A 527 -0.32 16.63 -4.10
CA THR A 527 -1.11 15.49 -3.65
C THR A 527 -0.64 15.03 -2.27
N ARG A 528 -1.52 14.36 -1.52
CA ARG A 528 -1.20 13.92 -0.16
C ARG A 528 -0.11 12.84 -0.12
N LEU A 529 -0.03 12.00 -1.15
CA LEU A 529 1.07 11.03 -1.33
C LEU A 529 2.40 11.73 -1.62
N GLU A 530 2.41 12.77 -2.46
CA GLU A 530 3.64 13.56 -2.69
C GLU A 530 4.15 14.20 -1.40
N LYS A 531 3.27 14.75 -0.57
CA LYS A 531 3.64 15.29 0.77
C LYS A 531 4.25 14.21 1.65
N LEU A 532 3.68 13.01 1.67
CA LEU A 532 4.22 11.87 2.43
C LEU A 532 5.61 11.48 1.91
N ASN A 533 5.76 11.30 0.60
CA ASN A 533 7.03 10.92 -0.03
C ASN A 533 8.14 11.95 0.23
N LEU A 534 7.81 13.24 0.20
CA LEU A 534 8.74 14.32 0.54
C LEU A 534 9.08 14.34 2.03
N THR A 535 8.10 14.08 2.89
CA THR A 535 8.31 13.99 4.34
C THR A 535 9.24 12.82 4.67
N ASP A 536 8.97 11.64 4.12
CA ASP A 536 9.78 10.43 4.31
C ASP A 536 11.22 10.64 3.83
N PHE A 537 11.41 11.33 2.69
CA PHE A 537 12.73 11.70 2.19
C PHE A 537 13.51 12.60 3.17
N VAL A 538 12.88 13.66 3.67
CA VAL A 538 13.52 14.59 4.60
C VAL A 538 13.86 13.89 5.92
N MET A 539 12.97 13.03 6.40
CA MET A 539 13.13 12.27 7.66
C MET A 539 14.11 11.10 7.55
N ASN A 540 14.46 10.66 6.33
CA ASN A 540 15.46 9.63 6.08
C ASN A 540 16.90 10.07 6.39
N GLY A 541 17.12 11.37 6.64
CA GLY A 541 18.43 11.90 7.00
C GLY A 541 18.94 11.31 8.32
N THR A 542 20.19 10.87 8.34
CA THR A 542 20.90 10.39 9.53
C THR A 542 22.05 11.33 9.90
N VAL A 543 22.66 11.11 11.06
CA VAL A 543 23.86 11.87 11.48
C VAL A 543 25.02 11.68 10.49
N SER A 544 25.09 10.53 9.81
CA SER A 544 26.11 10.19 8.82
C SER A 544 25.77 10.62 7.40
N GLU A 545 24.49 10.65 7.02
CA GLU A 545 24.04 10.97 5.66
C GLU A 545 22.89 11.97 5.71
N LYS A 546 23.16 13.21 5.28
CA LYS A 546 22.17 14.28 5.23
C LYS A 546 21.32 14.19 3.96
N SER A 547 19.99 14.16 4.12
CA SER A 547 19.02 14.40 3.04
C SER A 547 18.94 15.89 2.68
N ASN A 548 19.06 16.23 1.40
CA ASN A 548 18.93 17.60 0.90
C ASN A 548 17.73 17.69 -0.05
N LEU A 549 16.69 18.42 0.38
CA LEU A 549 15.53 18.71 -0.44
C LEU A 549 15.66 20.12 -1.02
N ILE A 550 15.56 20.24 -2.34
CA ILE A 550 15.52 21.50 -3.07
C ILE A 550 14.23 21.51 -3.86
N ILE A 551 13.40 22.53 -3.69
CA ILE A 551 12.12 22.66 -4.39
C ILE A 551 12.18 23.89 -5.31
N GLY A 552 11.93 23.67 -6.60
CA GLY A 552 11.67 24.72 -7.58
C GLY A 552 10.17 24.80 -7.87
N SER A 553 9.47 25.68 -7.16
CA SER A 553 8.04 25.96 -7.39
C SER A 553 7.69 27.36 -6.91
N GLN A 554 6.86 28.06 -7.69
CA GLN A 554 6.32 29.38 -7.32
C GLN A 554 5.17 29.29 -6.31
N GLU A 555 4.49 28.13 -6.22
CA GLU A 555 3.24 27.98 -5.48
C GLU A 555 3.30 27.10 -4.25
N MET A 556 4.46 26.49 -3.98
CA MET A 556 4.61 25.49 -2.92
C MET A 556 3.98 25.90 -1.59
N VAL A 557 4.16 27.17 -1.19
CA VAL A 557 3.61 27.69 0.07
C VAL A 557 2.20 28.27 -0.10
N ARG A 558 1.88 28.89 -1.23
CA ARG A 558 0.59 29.58 -1.45
C ARG A 558 -0.57 28.59 -1.66
N GLU A 559 -0.36 27.54 -2.46
CA GLU A 559 -1.41 26.57 -2.83
C GLU A 559 -1.55 25.42 -1.82
N ASN A 560 -0.67 25.35 -0.82
CA ASN A 560 -0.70 24.31 0.21
C ASN A 560 -1.04 24.86 1.62
N THR A 561 -1.62 26.05 1.71
CA THR A 561 -2.07 26.65 2.98
C THR A 561 -3.60 26.74 3.05
N ASN A 562 -4.20 25.97 3.96
CA ASN A 562 -5.59 26.12 4.37
C ASN A 562 -5.72 25.80 5.88
N VAL A 563 -6.44 26.65 6.62
CA VAL A 563 -6.52 26.66 8.09
C VAL A 563 -7.33 25.49 8.66
N GLU A 564 -8.24 24.92 7.85
CA GLU A 564 -8.98 23.70 8.21
C GLU A 564 -8.32 22.41 7.68
N ASP A 565 -7.16 22.55 7.02
CA ASP A 565 -6.54 21.50 6.23
C ASP A 565 -5.27 20.95 6.90
N ALA A 566 -5.08 19.63 6.80
CA ALA A 566 -3.90 18.95 7.29
C ALA A 566 -2.63 19.26 6.47
N ASP A 567 -2.77 20.04 5.40
CA ASP A 567 -1.74 20.44 4.46
C ASP A 567 -0.84 21.59 4.98
N GLU A 568 -1.36 22.39 5.92
CA GLU A 568 -0.54 23.39 6.62
C GLU A 568 0.57 22.73 7.46
N VAL A 569 0.38 21.50 7.93
CA VAL A 569 1.37 20.76 8.72
C VAL A 569 2.64 20.48 7.91
N PHE A 570 2.50 20.10 6.64
CA PHE A 570 3.66 19.87 5.78
C PHE A 570 4.44 21.17 5.55
N VAL A 571 3.74 22.23 5.14
CA VAL A 571 4.36 23.52 4.85
C VAL A 571 5.01 24.12 6.11
N ARG A 572 4.35 24.05 7.27
CA ARG A 572 4.90 24.59 8.52
C ARG A 572 5.97 23.71 9.16
N ASN A 573 5.80 22.40 9.22
CA ASN A 573 6.75 21.52 9.94
C ASN A 573 7.93 21.09 9.08
N ILE A 574 7.70 20.82 7.79
CA ILE A 574 8.74 20.33 6.87
C ILE A 574 9.39 21.49 6.12
N LEU A 575 8.61 22.38 5.50
CA LEU A 575 9.18 23.52 4.76
C LEU A 575 9.49 24.73 5.63
N ARG A 576 8.96 24.79 6.86
CA ARG A 576 9.10 25.91 7.80
C ARG A 576 8.71 27.25 7.20
N ALA A 577 7.64 27.22 6.41
CA ALA A 577 7.10 28.39 5.74
C ALA A 577 5.63 28.61 6.12
N GLU A 578 5.20 29.86 6.02
CA GLU A 578 3.80 30.25 6.14
C GLU A 578 3.46 31.27 5.05
N TYR A 579 2.29 31.12 4.44
CA TYR A 579 1.80 32.06 3.44
C TYR A 579 1.64 33.46 4.02
N ARG A 580 2.15 34.47 3.30
CA ARG A 580 1.97 35.87 3.65
C ARG A 580 1.23 36.61 2.55
N PHE A 581 0.03 37.10 2.88
CA PHE A 581 -0.72 37.99 2.00
C PHE A 581 0.09 39.27 1.67
N PRO A 582 0.15 39.74 0.41
CA PRO A 582 -0.67 39.35 -0.76
C PRO A 582 -0.14 38.18 -1.61
N GLY A 583 0.80 37.37 -1.11
CA GLY A 583 1.30 36.18 -1.79
C GLY A 583 2.40 36.42 -2.82
N ASN A 584 2.70 37.68 -3.14
CA ASN A 584 3.80 38.10 -4.01
C ASN A 584 4.36 39.44 -3.48
N PRO A 585 5.69 39.66 -3.47
CA PRO A 585 6.29 40.88 -2.92
C PRO A 585 5.83 42.19 -3.59
N LEU A 586 5.40 42.16 -4.84
CA LEU A 586 4.89 43.32 -5.58
C LEU A 586 3.37 43.49 -5.50
N GLY A 587 2.65 42.54 -4.90
CA GLY A 587 1.17 42.51 -4.86
C GLY A 587 0.57 41.36 -5.67
N VAL A 588 -0.73 41.12 -5.48
CA VAL A 588 -1.45 39.99 -6.12
C VAL A 588 -1.30 40.04 -7.64
N GLY A 589 -0.81 38.94 -8.21
CA GLY A 589 -0.67 38.76 -9.67
C GLY A 589 0.27 39.76 -10.35
N GLN A 590 1.24 40.33 -9.65
CA GLN A 590 2.17 41.30 -10.22
C GLN A 590 3.41 40.63 -10.82
N ASN A 591 3.88 41.18 -11.95
CA ASN A 591 5.03 40.66 -12.69
C ASN A 591 6.34 41.06 -12.01
N TYR A 592 7.17 40.06 -11.67
CA TYR A 592 8.46 40.25 -11.04
C TYR A 592 9.63 40.31 -12.05
N SER A 593 9.39 40.12 -13.34
CA SER A 593 10.41 40.19 -14.40
C SER A 593 11.07 41.57 -14.44
N GLY A 594 12.39 41.59 -14.57
CA GLY A 594 13.21 42.80 -14.54
C GLY A 594 13.61 43.26 -13.13
N ASN A 595 13.19 42.56 -12.07
CA ASN A 595 13.68 42.76 -10.72
C ASN A 595 14.81 41.77 -10.39
N THR A 596 15.44 41.97 -9.23
CA THR A 596 16.57 41.15 -8.77
C THR A 596 16.25 40.41 -7.47
N LEU A 597 16.70 39.17 -7.35
CA LEU A 597 16.73 38.40 -6.11
C LEU A 597 18.12 38.49 -5.49
N THR A 598 18.19 38.65 -4.16
CA THR A 598 19.46 38.58 -3.42
C THR A 598 19.47 37.35 -2.54
N GLY A 599 20.53 36.53 -2.63
CA GLY A 599 20.71 35.38 -1.76
C GLY A 599 21.00 35.81 -0.32
N VAL A 600 20.22 35.29 0.63
CA VAL A 600 20.33 35.65 2.07
C VAL A 600 20.90 34.50 2.90
N ALA A 601 20.39 33.27 2.74
CA ALA A 601 20.90 32.09 3.43
C ALA A 601 21.92 31.31 2.59
N ILE A 602 21.54 30.98 1.34
CA ILE A 602 22.37 30.31 0.33
C ILE A 602 22.74 31.35 -0.73
N GLY A 603 24.00 31.33 -1.21
CA GLY A 603 24.47 32.31 -2.19
C GLY A 603 24.47 33.73 -1.65
N ARG A 604 24.97 33.91 -0.40
CA ARG A 604 24.93 35.20 0.31
C ARG A 604 25.48 36.33 -0.55
N ASN A 605 24.70 37.40 -0.69
CA ASN A 605 25.02 38.60 -1.49
C ASN A 605 25.15 38.36 -3.00
N LEU A 606 24.84 37.16 -3.50
CA LEU A 606 24.68 36.96 -4.94
C LEU A 606 23.35 37.59 -5.37
N ILE A 607 23.41 38.33 -6.46
CA ILE A 607 22.27 38.99 -7.07
C ILE A 607 21.93 38.24 -8.34
N PHE A 608 20.67 37.85 -8.48
CA PHE A 608 20.15 37.12 -9.64
C PHE A 608 19.06 37.95 -10.30
N ASP A 609 19.17 38.16 -11.61
CA ASP A 609 18.11 38.80 -12.38
C ASP A 609 16.93 37.84 -12.58
N VAL A 610 15.72 38.33 -12.36
CA VAL A 610 14.49 37.59 -12.65
C VAL A 610 14.02 37.98 -14.04
N LEU A 611 13.96 36.99 -14.93
CA LEU A 611 13.58 37.19 -16.33
C LEU A 611 12.36 36.33 -16.64
N SER A 612 11.42 36.87 -17.42
CA SER A 612 10.37 36.05 -18.04
C SER A 612 10.96 35.16 -19.13
N THR A 613 10.44 33.93 -19.25
CA THR A 613 10.82 32.99 -20.32
C THR A 613 10.54 33.55 -21.72
N SER A 614 9.58 34.49 -21.82
CA SER A 614 9.11 35.08 -23.08
C SER A 614 8.49 34.04 -24.03
N VAL A 615 8.10 32.88 -23.50
CA VAL A 615 7.40 31.81 -24.21
C VAL A 615 5.91 32.10 -24.18
N GLU A 616 5.24 31.97 -25.32
CA GLU A 616 3.79 32.17 -25.42
C GLU A 616 3.04 31.15 -24.57
N GLY A 617 2.07 31.61 -23.77
CA GLY A 617 1.29 30.75 -22.87
C GLY A 617 1.91 30.50 -21.49
N ASP A 618 3.17 30.88 -21.27
CA ASP A 618 3.80 30.86 -19.95
C ASP A 618 3.42 32.11 -19.13
N MET A 619 3.26 31.94 -17.83
CA MET A 619 2.99 33.05 -16.94
C MET A 619 4.27 33.81 -16.62
N PHE A 620 4.14 35.12 -16.40
CA PHE A 620 5.26 35.91 -15.94
C PHE A 620 5.68 35.48 -14.52
N PRO A 621 6.95 35.65 -14.13
CA PRO A 621 7.45 35.18 -12.84
C PRO A 621 6.75 35.90 -11.68
N GLN A 622 6.24 35.10 -10.73
CA GLN A 622 5.54 35.53 -9.52
C GLN A 622 6.10 34.81 -8.29
N PRO A 623 7.22 35.28 -7.70
CA PRO A 623 7.78 34.62 -6.51
C PRO A 623 6.79 34.69 -5.34
N ALA A 624 6.64 33.57 -4.63
CA ALA A 624 5.81 33.52 -3.42
C ALA A 624 6.35 34.44 -2.32
N LEU A 625 5.46 35.17 -1.67
CA LEU A 625 5.74 35.87 -0.42
C LEU A 625 5.37 34.98 0.77
N MET A 626 6.36 34.66 1.60
CA MET A 626 6.20 33.77 2.76
C MET A 626 6.94 34.31 3.99
N ASN A 627 6.51 33.88 5.17
CA ASN A 627 7.25 34.03 6.43
C ASN A 627 7.94 32.73 6.80
N ILE A 628 9.06 32.82 7.51
CA ILE A 628 9.74 31.66 8.11
C ILE A 628 9.05 31.33 9.42
N VAL A 629 8.75 30.04 9.62
CA VAL A 629 8.17 29.52 10.86
C VAL A 629 9.29 29.00 11.75
N GLU A 630 9.45 29.64 12.92
CA GLU A 630 10.50 29.28 13.89
C GLU A 630 10.18 28.01 14.67
N THR A 631 8.91 27.60 14.71
CA THR A 631 8.45 26.33 15.30
C THR A 631 8.40 25.22 14.24
N GLY A 632 8.74 23.98 14.60
CA GLY A 632 8.80 22.85 13.67
C GLY A 632 10.02 21.95 13.88
N ASP A 633 10.22 20.97 12.99
CA ASP A 633 11.32 20.02 13.10
C ASP A 633 12.67 20.65 12.68
N GLY A 634 13.71 20.48 13.51
CA GLY A 634 15.08 20.97 13.26
C GLY A 634 15.38 22.41 13.72
N LEU A 635 16.47 23.01 13.23
CA LEU A 635 16.82 24.43 13.46
C LEU A 635 16.44 25.30 12.25
N SER A 636 15.64 26.34 12.45
CA SER A 636 15.43 27.42 11.46
C SER A 636 16.29 28.61 11.85
N GLN A 637 17.08 29.13 10.91
CA GLN A 637 17.67 30.46 11.07
C GLN A 637 16.90 31.45 10.21
N MET A 638 16.41 32.52 10.84
CA MET A 638 16.22 33.77 10.11
C MET A 638 17.60 34.23 9.65
N ALA A 639 17.72 34.51 8.36
CA ALA A 639 18.84 35.24 7.80
C ALA A 639 18.28 36.51 7.15
#